data_AF-A0A956B586-F1
#
_entry.id   AF-A0A956B586-F1
#
_cell.length_a   1.000
_cell.length_b   1.000
_cell.length_c   1.000
_cell.angle_alpha   90.00
_cell.angle_beta   90.00
_cell.angle_gamma   90.00
#
_symmetry.space_group_name_H-M   'P 1'
#
loop_
_entity.id
_entity.type
_entity.pdbx_description
1 polymer ?
#
loop_
_entity_poly.entity_id
_entity_poly.type
_entity_poly.pdbx_seq_one_letter_code
_entity_poly.pdbx_strand_id
1 'polypeptide(L)'
;MRTREPLLALLATLALTACGGETSTPDAGGVDASVACTNDDGCPTDQHCDDASQVCVAGNGNECEADAECGDGRVCNTAVTDCGATRCRNACEPASCTAHADCGTWVCIGGTCAEPPSCATEACPGDLVCSANMVCVAPATCGDDPDCPQGQICAGGVCRVPFSCTANSSCPTGLVCQQGVCDDPCAVDADCGDATMFGCDATTGNCRQRCLGDDTQCPSGEICESFACIPAECSQDLDCPGNMVECQGEEAGHGRCVDVVACTTDAECEPNFTCENMVCVELPACRVDRECGGGAYCQDRHCQPAEPCVNGACITGFSCINDLCVPGLCRGDADCPNAGEVCVAGECLAPVPATAVTEVRILTPAGTVPFGGTYRFTAVALNANGDVVPGVTIAWTTGDAQIASIDAAGLATALSAAGTTDVVAAVDTGSQTISSAPVRLTVVDAVPQGNFRVTVVSAATGLAVGGATVVCNQQTQTTDAAGVATFDATVPKTCTAYTADHDYLTVVGLTGADARLALPALTRTDRSTGYTGMVDLSQVTSAVRLSFSGGSFPSPLAGFAPANILGGDVFLFDLPVVGTVAFPSGATARAEVGGFPLDLKSTYYAQTRAGLRRAWSFGGGAELTDLGIGNGSLLLNILPLLQTFVHGGSTGLESLVPLPTVVDAQDIDGDGDTAELVPDYNAFVPKNTTPRTAQTLRYVIDGTTASLPADTNAVMVVSGVLLPQIGFVPLGLDGIGEPLGAVGRFTTAMAPPYAGLEAGTYAVLVAAVNIVPDTLPQVSSTRMVVADTLPAEISLGAGWMGLPSGSFDDGTQALTVQTSTGADVWRARFAGTSGGWEVYAAAGTTSVVLPTAPATFEQRTAGSTVQIDAIDLTTGVDLDALFQPGADALFMDRSTAGFAQQRLR
;
A
#
# COMPACT_ATOMS: atom_id res chain seq x y z
N MET A 1 -41.96 -21.22 11.29
CA MET A 1 -43.10 -21.96 11.89
C MET A 1 -42.79 -22.26 13.37
N ARG A 2 -43.70 -22.94 14.09
CA ARG A 2 -43.58 -23.52 15.45
C ARG A 2 -42.23 -24.25 15.71
N THR A 3 -41.67 -24.42 16.94
CA THR A 3 -42.10 -24.10 18.34
C THR A 3 -41.01 -24.38 19.40
N ARG A 4 -41.11 -23.70 20.57
CA ARG A 4 -40.82 -24.16 21.97
C ARG A 4 -39.35 -24.25 22.46
N GLU A 5 -38.97 -23.65 23.62
CA GLU A 5 -39.45 -23.67 25.05
C GLU A 5 -38.78 -24.78 25.89
N PRO A 6 -38.63 -24.65 27.24
CA PRO A 6 -39.22 -23.69 28.20
C PRO A 6 -38.15 -22.82 28.94
N LEU A 7 -38.31 -22.14 30.11
CA LEU A 7 -39.34 -22.07 31.18
C LEU A 7 -39.28 -20.70 31.95
N LEU A 8 -40.12 -20.54 33.00
CA LEU A 8 -40.12 -19.61 34.18
C LEU A 8 -38.90 -18.67 34.42
N ALA A 9 -39.00 -17.44 34.97
CA ALA A 9 -40.06 -16.44 35.32
C ALA A 9 -39.33 -15.18 35.90
N LEU A 10 -39.87 -14.03 36.37
CA LEU A 10 -41.17 -13.34 36.59
C LEU A 10 -40.79 -11.81 36.60
N LEU A 11 -41.49 -10.79 36.04
CA LEU A 11 -42.84 -10.21 36.26
C LEU A 11 -43.09 -9.68 37.71
N ALA A 12 -43.62 -8.47 37.97
CA ALA A 12 -44.13 -7.38 37.09
C ALA A 12 -44.09 -5.97 37.76
N THR A 13 -44.67 -4.96 37.12
CA THR A 13 -44.61 -3.51 37.47
C THR A 13 -45.86 -2.93 38.15
N LEU A 14 -45.75 -1.67 38.62
CA LEU A 14 -46.77 -0.62 38.86
C LEU A 14 -47.48 -0.48 40.25
N ALA A 15 -47.24 0.71 40.83
CA ALA A 15 -48.24 1.71 41.27
C ALA A 15 -48.62 1.90 42.77
N LEU A 16 -48.66 3.21 43.10
CA LEU A 16 -49.46 3.96 44.10
C LEU A 16 -49.03 4.11 45.57
N THR A 17 -49.22 5.35 46.00
CA THR A 17 -49.18 5.98 47.33
C THR A 17 -50.24 5.48 48.31
N ALA A 18 -49.97 5.57 49.62
CA ALA A 18 -50.95 6.00 50.63
C ALA A 18 -50.29 6.51 51.93
N CYS A 19 -50.91 7.49 52.58
CA CYS A 19 -50.66 7.85 53.98
C CYS A 19 -51.94 7.60 54.80
N GLY A 20 -51.79 7.24 56.08
CA GLY A 20 -52.84 7.36 57.09
C GLY A 20 -53.89 6.24 57.12
N GLY A 21 -54.43 5.97 58.31
CA GLY A 21 -55.45 4.95 58.55
C GLY A 21 -55.58 4.59 60.03
N GLU A 22 -56.28 5.42 60.81
CA GLU A 22 -56.58 5.17 62.23
C GLU A 22 -57.62 4.04 62.40
N THR A 23 -57.53 3.26 63.49
CA THR A 23 -58.61 2.55 64.24
C THR A 23 -57.97 1.55 65.22
N SER A 24 -58.49 1.26 66.43
CA SER A 24 -59.53 1.91 67.25
C SER A 24 -59.52 1.37 68.69
N THR A 25 -59.90 2.22 69.65
CA THR A 25 -60.39 1.97 71.04
C THR A 25 -60.76 0.53 71.45
N PRO A 26 -60.38 0.11 72.67
CA PRO A 26 -61.24 0.34 73.86
C PRO A 26 -60.48 1.05 75.01
N ASP A 27 -61.02 1.95 75.84
CA ASP A 27 -62.32 2.09 76.56
C ASP A 27 -62.21 1.71 78.06
N ALA A 28 -62.90 2.48 78.91
CA ALA A 28 -63.13 2.33 80.36
C ALA A 28 -61.94 2.03 81.30
N GLY A 29 -61.48 3.03 82.09
CA GLY A 29 -60.49 2.80 83.15
C GLY A 29 -60.05 4.02 83.97
N GLY A 30 -60.98 4.85 84.45
CA GLY A 30 -60.62 6.08 85.18
C GLY A 30 -60.00 5.84 86.56
N VAL A 31 -58.78 6.35 86.76
CA VAL A 31 -58.13 6.60 88.07
C VAL A 31 -57.68 8.05 88.16
N ASP A 32 -57.64 8.59 89.38
CA ASP A 32 -57.65 10.03 89.66
C ASP A 32 -56.26 10.68 89.51
N ALA A 33 -55.97 11.18 88.30
CA ALA A 33 -54.75 11.93 87.99
C ALA A 33 -54.80 13.38 88.55
N SER A 34 -54.87 13.50 89.88
CA SER A 34 -54.81 14.77 90.61
C SER A 34 -53.85 14.77 91.81
N VAL A 35 -53.12 13.67 92.03
CA VAL A 35 -52.02 13.60 93.01
C VAL A 35 -50.76 14.20 92.40
N ALA A 36 -50.46 15.45 92.77
CA ALA A 36 -49.16 16.06 92.50
C ALA A 36 -48.08 15.43 93.39
N CYS A 37 -46.91 15.20 92.82
CA CYS A 37 -45.79 14.50 93.44
C CYS A 37 -44.47 15.25 93.16
N THR A 38 -43.40 14.87 93.88
CA THR A 38 -42.02 15.33 93.62
C THR A 38 -41.01 14.18 93.61
N ASN A 39 -41.48 12.96 93.87
CA ASN A 39 -40.78 11.68 93.76
C ASN A 39 -41.80 10.54 93.83
N ASP A 40 -41.37 9.31 93.53
CA ASP A 40 -42.26 8.14 93.47
C ASP A 40 -42.86 7.75 94.84
N ASP A 41 -42.22 8.13 95.95
CA ASP A 41 -42.72 7.90 97.32
C ASP A 41 -44.04 8.67 97.60
N GLY A 42 -44.38 9.67 96.78
CA GLY A 42 -45.64 10.41 96.85
C GLY A 42 -46.83 9.74 96.16
N CYS A 43 -46.60 8.65 95.42
CA CYS A 43 -47.59 8.03 94.54
C CYS A 43 -48.20 6.71 95.07
N PRO A 44 -49.40 6.33 94.59
CA PRO A 44 -49.96 4.99 94.82
C PRO A 44 -49.00 3.87 94.38
N THR A 45 -49.13 2.68 95.00
CA THR A 45 -48.21 1.54 94.81
C THR A 45 -48.07 1.02 93.37
N ASP A 46 -49.00 1.36 92.48
CA ASP A 46 -49.08 1.01 91.06
C ASP A 46 -48.77 2.20 90.12
N GLN A 47 -48.24 3.29 90.67
CA GLN A 47 -47.90 4.53 89.97
C GLN A 47 -46.46 4.99 90.29
N HIS A 48 -45.94 5.90 89.47
CA HIS A 48 -44.70 6.64 89.66
C HIS A 48 -44.92 8.12 89.33
N CYS A 49 -44.01 9.00 89.73
CA CYS A 49 -44.06 10.41 89.44
C CYS A 49 -43.44 10.69 88.06
N ASP A 50 -44.20 11.20 87.10
CA ASP A 50 -43.61 11.68 85.84
C ASP A 50 -42.82 12.97 86.14
N ASP A 51 -41.50 12.93 85.96
CA ASP A 51 -40.61 14.06 86.26
C ASP A 51 -40.92 15.30 85.42
N ALA A 52 -41.50 15.15 84.23
CA ALA A 52 -41.86 16.25 83.35
C ALA A 52 -43.17 16.96 83.74
N SER A 53 -44.17 16.23 84.26
CA SER A 53 -45.46 16.79 84.68
C SER A 53 -45.64 16.95 86.19
N GLN A 54 -44.81 16.30 87.02
CA GLN A 54 -44.88 16.29 88.49
C GLN A 54 -46.23 15.76 89.03
N VAL A 55 -46.82 14.78 88.33
CA VAL A 55 -48.09 14.11 88.67
C VAL A 55 -47.89 12.59 88.63
N CYS A 56 -48.59 11.87 89.51
CA CYS A 56 -48.55 10.41 89.54
C CYS A 56 -49.24 9.79 88.31
N VAL A 57 -48.52 8.91 87.62
CA VAL A 57 -48.97 8.19 86.42
C VAL A 57 -48.76 6.68 86.57
N ALA A 58 -49.58 5.88 85.91
CA ALA A 58 -49.54 4.41 86.04
C ALA A 58 -48.25 3.80 85.47
N GLY A 59 -47.70 2.80 86.17
CA GLY A 59 -46.49 2.07 85.76
C GLY A 59 -45.31 2.22 86.72
N ASN A 60 -44.22 1.51 86.43
CA ASN A 60 -43.07 1.32 87.34
C ASN A 60 -41.99 2.42 87.26
N GLY A 61 -41.97 3.24 86.20
CA GLY A 61 -40.92 4.25 85.95
C GLY A 61 -39.62 3.72 85.32
N ASN A 62 -39.52 2.42 85.04
CA ASN A 62 -38.39 1.83 84.31
C ASN A 62 -38.38 2.26 82.83
N GLU A 63 -37.20 2.56 82.27
CA GLU A 63 -36.99 2.70 80.82
C GLU A 63 -36.91 1.32 80.14
N CYS A 64 -36.47 0.29 80.86
CA CYS A 64 -36.28 -1.09 80.39
C CYS A 64 -36.42 -2.12 81.53
N GLU A 65 -36.70 -3.38 81.21
CA GLU A 65 -36.55 -4.53 82.11
C GLU A 65 -35.57 -5.58 81.56
N ALA A 66 -35.17 -5.49 80.27
CA ALA A 66 -34.05 -6.25 79.69
C ALA A 66 -33.31 -5.48 78.58
N ASP A 67 -32.06 -5.86 78.29
CA ASP A 67 -31.20 -5.18 77.29
C ASP A 67 -31.83 -5.04 75.90
N ALA A 68 -32.65 -6.02 75.50
CA ALA A 68 -33.34 -6.07 74.21
C ALA A 68 -34.34 -4.91 73.98
N GLU A 69 -34.66 -4.14 75.03
CA GLU A 69 -35.59 -3.00 74.98
C GLU A 69 -34.84 -1.66 74.77
N CYS A 70 -33.52 -1.64 74.92
CA CYS A 70 -32.70 -0.41 74.91
C CYS A 70 -32.20 0.05 73.52
N GLY A 71 -32.41 -0.74 72.47
CA GLY A 71 -31.90 -0.47 71.13
C GLY A 71 -30.39 -0.70 70.97
N ASP A 72 -29.86 -0.37 69.79
CA ASP A 72 -28.47 -0.63 69.44
C ASP A 72 -27.47 0.09 70.37
N GLY A 73 -26.38 -0.61 70.69
CA GLY A 73 -25.26 -0.04 71.46
C GLY A 73 -25.57 0.23 72.94
N ARG A 74 -26.69 -0.23 73.49
CA ARG A 74 -27.10 0.02 74.88
C ARG A 74 -27.48 -1.26 75.63
N VAL A 75 -27.40 -1.20 76.95
CA VAL A 75 -27.79 -2.26 77.90
C VAL A 75 -28.68 -1.70 79.00
N CYS A 76 -29.50 -2.54 79.60
CA CYS A 76 -30.42 -2.14 80.66
C CYS A 76 -29.71 -2.13 82.01
N ASN A 77 -29.28 -0.95 82.47
CA ASN A 77 -28.67 -0.81 83.79
C ASN A 77 -29.74 -0.98 84.88
N THR A 78 -29.77 -2.16 85.48
CA THR A 78 -30.63 -2.53 86.62
C THR A 78 -30.07 -2.13 87.99
N ALA A 79 -28.99 -1.33 88.02
CA ALA A 79 -28.26 -0.91 89.21
C ALA A 79 -28.11 0.62 89.36
N VAL A 80 -28.93 1.40 88.64
CA VAL A 80 -29.02 2.88 88.79
C VAL A 80 -29.27 3.22 90.26
N THR A 81 -28.39 4.04 90.83
CA THR A 81 -28.21 4.16 92.29
C THR A 81 -28.61 5.51 92.89
N ASP A 82 -29.20 6.41 92.08
CA ASP A 82 -29.80 7.66 92.58
C ASP A 82 -31.24 7.38 93.06
N CYS A 83 -31.34 6.79 94.25
CA CYS A 83 -32.59 6.22 94.75
C CYS A 83 -33.37 7.19 95.64
N GLY A 84 -34.63 7.45 95.26
CA GLY A 84 -35.70 7.72 96.23
C GLY A 84 -35.86 6.54 97.21
N ALA A 85 -36.57 6.73 98.32
CA ALA A 85 -36.43 5.83 99.46
C ALA A 85 -36.99 4.40 99.24
N THR A 86 -37.79 4.17 98.18
CA THR A 86 -38.55 2.92 98.02
C THR A 86 -38.64 2.32 96.60
N ARG A 87 -38.10 2.96 95.55
CA ARG A 87 -38.03 2.38 94.18
C ARG A 87 -36.77 2.84 93.44
N CYS A 88 -36.26 1.98 92.55
CA CYS A 88 -35.23 2.29 91.56
C CYS A 88 -35.87 2.29 90.17
N ARG A 89 -35.29 3.04 89.22
CA ARG A 89 -35.66 3.01 87.81
C ARG A 89 -34.48 2.47 87.00
N ASN A 90 -34.72 1.43 86.21
CA ASN A 90 -33.73 0.95 85.24
C ASN A 90 -33.59 1.95 84.09
N ALA A 91 -32.38 2.13 83.56
CA ALA A 91 -32.08 3.04 82.44
C ALA A 91 -31.24 2.37 81.35
N CYS A 92 -31.38 2.84 80.11
CA CYS A 92 -30.69 2.32 78.94
C CYS A 92 -29.35 3.04 78.70
N GLU A 93 -28.29 2.49 79.28
CA GLU A 93 -26.94 3.05 79.26
C GLU A 93 -26.06 2.45 78.14
N PRO A 94 -25.01 3.15 77.69
CA PRO A 94 -24.05 2.65 76.70
C PRO A 94 -23.45 1.29 77.07
N ALA A 95 -23.49 0.35 76.13
CA ALA A 95 -22.87 -0.97 76.27
C ALA A 95 -21.33 -0.86 76.30
N SER A 96 -20.68 -1.71 77.08
CA SER A 96 -19.22 -1.89 77.02
C SER A 96 -18.84 -2.74 75.82
N CYS A 97 -17.83 -2.33 75.05
CA CYS A 97 -17.43 -2.95 73.79
C CYS A 97 -15.92 -3.22 73.74
N THR A 98 -15.54 -4.13 72.85
CA THR A 98 -14.16 -4.48 72.51
C THR A 98 -13.86 -4.36 71.01
N ALA A 99 -14.89 -4.42 70.17
CA ALA A 99 -14.83 -4.17 68.74
C ALA A 99 -16.09 -3.42 68.28
N HIS A 100 -16.02 -2.80 67.10
CA HIS A 100 -17.14 -2.08 66.48
C HIS A 100 -18.41 -2.93 66.29
N ALA A 101 -18.26 -4.24 66.04
CA ALA A 101 -19.39 -5.16 65.88
C ALA A 101 -20.22 -5.37 67.16
N ASP A 102 -19.67 -5.05 68.33
CA ASP A 102 -20.37 -5.19 69.62
C ASP A 102 -21.49 -4.12 69.80
N CYS A 103 -21.53 -3.11 68.93
CA CYS A 103 -22.37 -1.91 69.08
C CYS A 103 -23.55 -1.79 68.10
N GLY A 104 -23.78 -2.76 67.21
CA GLY A 104 -24.87 -2.69 66.22
C GLY A 104 -24.65 -1.57 65.20
N THR A 105 -25.56 -0.60 65.12
CA THR A 105 -25.39 0.62 64.29
C THR A 105 -24.52 1.71 64.95
N TRP A 106 -24.10 1.54 66.21
CA TRP A 106 -23.21 2.45 66.93
C TRP A 106 -21.73 2.05 66.78
N VAL A 107 -20.79 2.88 67.25
CA VAL A 107 -19.34 2.64 67.14
C VAL A 107 -18.68 2.49 68.51
N CYS A 108 -17.60 1.70 68.59
CA CYS A 108 -16.92 1.40 69.84
C CYS A 108 -15.82 2.42 70.15
N ILE A 109 -16.13 3.42 70.99
CA ILE A 109 -15.19 4.50 71.34
C ILE A 109 -14.76 4.36 72.80
N GLY A 110 -13.46 4.14 73.01
CA GLY A 110 -12.87 4.08 74.36
C GLY A 110 -13.29 2.86 75.21
N GLY A 111 -13.89 1.84 74.60
CA GLY A 111 -14.45 0.67 75.29
C GLY A 111 -15.94 0.79 75.63
N THR A 112 -16.62 1.82 75.13
CA THR A 112 -18.08 2.02 75.23
C THR A 112 -18.69 2.32 73.88
N CYS A 113 -19.88 1.80 73.60
CA CYS A 113 -20.62 2.12 72.38
C CYS A 113 -21.11 3.58 72.42
N ALA A 114 -20.86 4.33 71.34
CA ALA A 114 -21.24 5.72 71.19
C ALA A 114 -21.88 5.98 69.82
N GLU A 115 -22.71 7.02 69.72
CA GLU A 115 -23.27 7.46 68.45
C GLU A 115 -22.13 7.84 67.48
N PRO A 116 -22.18 7.40 66.21
CA PRO A 116 -21.19 7.74 65.17
C PRO A 116 -20.95 9.26 65.06
N PRO A 117 -19.74 9.77 65.42
CA PRO A 117 -19.50 11.21 65.37
C PRO A 117 -19.43 11.72 63.93
N SER A 118 -19.83 12.98 63.73
CA SER A 118 -19.77 13.62 62.41
C SER A 118 -18.35 14.08 62.05
N CYS A 119 -17.96 13.86 60.79
CA CYS A 119 -16.65 14.19 60.25
C CYS A 119 -16.80 15.07 59.00
N ALA A 120 -16.59 16.38 59.16
CA ALA A 120 -16.57 17.34 58.05
C ALA A 120 -15.21 18.05 57.89
N THR A 121 -14.44 18.19 58.97
CA THR A 121 -13.12 18.86 58.97
C THR A 121 -12.10 18.28 59.96
N GLU A 122 -12.50 17.35 60.83
CA GLU A 122 -11.58 16.64 61.75
C GLU A 122 -11.55 15.14 61.41
N ALA A 123 -10.40 14.52 61.64
CA ALA A 123 -10.23 13.08 61.45
C ALA A 123 -10.99 12.29 62.53
N CYS A 124 -11.57 11.16 62.14
CA CYS A 124 -12.32 10.30 63.06
C CYS A 124 -11.41 9.75 64.19
N PRO A 125 -11.91 9.64 65.42
CA PRO A 125 -11.13 9.13 66.55
C PRO A 125 -10.92 7.61 66.46
N GLY A 126 -9.70 7.15 66.75
CA GLY A 126 -9.36 5.73 66.73
C GLY A 126 -9.06 5.19 65.32
N ASP A 127 -9.60 4.01 65.02
CA ASP A 127 -9.52 3.30 63.74
C ASP A 127 -10.69 3.60 62.78
N LEU A 128 -11.63 4.46 63.20
CA LEU A 128 -12.79 4.89 62.41
C LEU A 128 -12.39 5.66 61.13
N VAL A 129 -13.19 5.52 60.07
CA VAL A 129 -13.03 6.21 58.79
C VAL A 129 -14.26 7.06 58.48
N CYS A 130 -14.06 8.21 57.84
CA CYS A 130 -15.17 9.07 57.47
C CYS A 130 -15.93 8.52 56.25
N SER A 131 -17.22 8.25 56.41
CA SER A 131 -18.10 7.86 55.30
C SER A 131 -18.47 9.05 54.40
N ALA A 132 -18.91 8.78 53.17
CA ALA A 132 -19.43 9.79 52.25
C ALA A 132 -20.61 10.63 52.80
N ASN A 133 -21.27 10.17 53.87
CA ASN A 133 -22.33 10.89 54.56
C ASN A 133 -21.82 11.84 55.67
N MET A 134 -20.51 12.09 55.75
CA MET A 134 -19.84 12.88 56.81
C MET A 134 -20.04 12.32 58.23
N VAL A 135 -20.05 10.99 58.36
CA VAL A 135 -20.18 10.28 59.64
C VAL A 135 -19.07 9.24 59.78
N CYS A 136 -18.43 9.16 60.94
CA CYS A 136 -17.37 8.21 61.26
C CYS A 136 -17.92 6.80 61.44
N VAL A 137 -17.51 5.87 60.58
CA VAL A 137 -17.93 4.47 60.57
C VAL A 137 -16.72 3.54 60.71
N ALA A 138 -16.96 2.28 61.07
CA ALA A 138 -15.90 1.28 61.02
C ALA A 138 -15.39 1.12 59.57
N PRO A 139 -14.06 1.03 59.35
CA PRO A 139 -13.50 0.84 58.01
C PRO A 139 -14.04 -0.41 57.32
N ALA A 140 -14.38 -0.28 56.03
CA ALA A 140 -14.57 -1.44 55.17
C ALA A 140 -13.21 -2.06 54.80
N THR A 141 -13.11 -3.38 54.90
CA THR A 141 -11.94 -4.15 54.42
C THR A 141 -12.12 -4.52 52.96
N CYS A 142 -11.05 -4.49 52.18
CA CYS A 142 -11.03 -4.72 50.74
C CYS A 142 -9.83 -5.60 50.34
N GLY A 143 -9.91 -6.22 49.17
CA GLY A 143 -8.75 -6.77 48.46
C GLY A 143 -8.17 -5.72 47.51
N ASP A 144 -9.03 -5.13 46.67
CA ASP A 144 -8.68 -4.16 45.63
C ASP A 144 -9.66 -2.97 45.64
N ASP A 145 -9.33 -1.88 44.93
CA ASP A 145 -10.17 -0.67 44.78
C ASP A 145 -11.67 -0.92 44.47
N PRO A 146 -12.06 -1.86 43.58
CA PRO A 146 -13.46 -2.11 43.25
C PRO A 146 -14.32 -2.67 44.41
N ASP A 147 -13.70 -3.17 45.48
CA ASP A 147 -14.41 -3.57 46.70
C ASP A 147 -14.89 -2.34 47.52
N CYS A 148 -14.31 -1.15 47.26
CA CYS A 148 -14.55 0.04 48.06
C CYS A 148 -15.77 0.87 47.60
N PRO A 149 -16.50 1.50 48.54
CA PRO A 149 -17.58 2.43 48.19
C PRO A 149 -17.13 3.55 47.27
N GLN A 150 -17.98 3.92 46.31
CA GLN A 150 -17.66 4.85 45.22
C GLN A 150 -16.97 6.13 45.69
N GLY A 151 -15.71 6.32 45.30
CA GLY A 151 -14.85 7.43 45.72
C GLY A 151 -13.84 7.11 46.84
N GLN A 152 -13.61 5.83 47.15
CA GLN A 152 -12.57 5.36 48.07
C GLN A 152 -11.62 4.38 47.35
N ILE A 153 -10.38 4.28 47.84
CA ILE A 153 -9.30 3.39 47.37
C ILE A 153 -8.89 2.39 48.46
N CYS A 154 -8.31 1.24 48.10
CA CYS A 154 -7.98 0.13 48.99
C CYS A 154 -6.57 0.20 49.61
N ALA A 155 -6.22 1.35 50.21
CA ALA A 155 -4.89 1.58 50.76
C ALA A 155 -4.61 0.71 52.02
N GLY A 156 -3.76 -0.31 51.85
CA GLY A 156 -3.40 -1.28 52.89
C GLY A 156 -4.53 -2.22 53.34
N GLY A 157 -5.39 -2.68 52.42
CA GLY A 157 -6.49 -3.62 52.70
C GLY A 157 -7.69 -3.01 53.43
N VAL A 158 -7.75 -1.68 53.49
CA VAL A 158 -8.82 -0.88 54.11
C VAL A 158 -9.22 0.23 53.15
N CYS A 159 -10.53 0.41 52.94
CA CYS A 159 -11.05 1.48 52.12
C CYS A 159 -10.84 2.85 52.77
N ARG A 160 -10.20 3.78 52.03
CA ARG A 160 -9.91 5.15 52.47
C ARG A 160 -10.33 6.15 51.41
N VAL A 161 -10.67 7.36 51.85
CA VAL A 161 -10.84 8.49 50.92
C VAL A 161 -9.45 8.90 50.41
N PRO A 162 -9.22 9.01 49.09
CA PRO A 162 -7.93 9.40 48.53
C PRO A 162 -7.52 10.80 48.99
N PHE A 163 -6.29 10.94 49.49
CA PHE A 163 -5.72 12.25 49.83
C PHE A 163 -5.18 12.91 48.56
N SER A 164 -5.55 14.17 48.30
CA SER A 164 -4.95 14.96 47.22
C SER A 164 -3.52 15.39 47.57
N CYS A 165 -2.62 15.30 46.60
CA CYS A 165 -1.20 15.56 46.78
C CYS A 165 -0.56 16.31 45.60
N THR A 166 0.65 16.80 45.81
CA THR A 166 1.47 17.47 44.78
C THR A 166 2.91 16.95 44.72
N ALA A 167 3.31 16.11 45.69
CA ALA A 167 4.58 15.40 45.77
C ALA A 167 4.46 14.26 46.80
N ASN A 168 5.33 13.25 46.73
CA ASN A 168 5.30 12.10 47.67
C ASN A 168 5.44 12.55 49.15
N SER A 169 6.11 13.68 49.42
CA SER A 169 6.21 14.27 50.76
C SER A 169 4.90 14.85 51.32
N SER A 170 3.87 15.02 50.48
CA SER A 170 2.51 15.41 50.91
C SER A 170 1.68 14.22 51.40
N CYS A 171 2.16 12.98 51.20
CA CYS A 171 1.42 11.77 51.51
C CYS A 171 1.73 11.20 52.91
N PRO A 172 0.76 10.50 53.54
CA PRO A 172 0.99 9.74 54.76
C PRO A 172 2.12 8.70 54.60
N THR A 173 2.86 8.44 55.69
CA THR A 173 4.00 7.53 55.71
C THR A 173 3.65 6.15 55.15
N GLY A 174 4.24 5.81 54.00
CA GLY A 174 4.02 4.55 53.28
C GLY A 174 3.48 4.75 51.87
N LEU A 175 2.78 5.85 51.61
CA LEU A 175 2.15 6.17 50.32
C LEU A 175 3.02 7.10 49.46
N VAL A 176 2.79 7.07 48.14
CA VAL A 176 3.42 7.93 47.13
C VAL A 176 2.36 8.75 46.38
N CYS A 177 2.76 9.84 45.71
CA CYS A 177 1.83 10.73 45.02
C CYS A 177 1.71 10.35 43.54
N GLN A 178 0.65 9.64 43.19
CA GLN A 178 0.36 9.18 41.83
C GLN A 178 -0.80 9.99 41.24
N GLN A 179 -0.60 10.65 40.09
CA GLN A 179 -1.61 11.46 39.39
C GLN A 179 -2.36 12.50 40.25
N GLY A 180 -1.73 12.98 41.34
CA GLY A 180 -2.32 13.94 42.29
C GLY A 180 -3.10 13.31 43.45
N VAL A 181 -3.06 11.97 43.61
CA VAL A 181 -3.63 11.19 44.71
C VAL A 181 -2.53 10.44 45.46
N CYS A 182 -2.64 10.33 46.79
CA CYS A 182 -1.77 9.47 47.58
C CYS A 182 -2.22 8.01 47.51
N ASP A 183 -1.36 7.15 46.99
CA ASP A 183 -1.63 5.74 46.73
C ASP A 183 -0.47 4.84 47.20
N ASP A 184 -0.69 3.52 47.27
CA ASP A 184 0.37 2.57 47.66
C ASP A 184 1.48 2.53 46.57
N PRO A 185 2.77 2.37 46.94
CA PRO A 185 3.87 2.35 46.00
C PRO A 185 3.97 1.02 45.27
N CYS A 186 4.20 1.08 43.96
CA CYS A 186 4.39 -0.12 43.14
C CYS A 186 5.71 -0.84 43.47
N ALA A 187 5.69 -2.16 43.32
CA ALA A 187 6.86 -3.03 43.37
C ALA A 187 7.05 -3.81 42.06
N VAL A 188 5.99 -4.00 41.27
CA VAL A 188 5.98 -4.59 39.93
C VAL A 188 4.99 -3.86 39.01
N ASP A 189 5.15 -4.00 37.69
CA ASP A 189 4.26 -3.39 36.68
C ASP A 189 2.77 -3.73 36.85
N ALA A 190 2.45 -4.89 37.46
CA ALA A 190 1.07 -5.32 37.71
C ALA A 190 0.36 -4.47 38.77
N ASP A 191 1.10 -3.77 39.64
CA ASP A 191 0.53 -2.91 40.67
C ASP A 191 -0.01 -1.58 40.07
N CYS A 192 0.31 -1.30 38.81
CA CYS A 192 -0.05 -0.08 38.10
C CYS A 192 -1.38 -0.17 37.32
N GLY A 193 -2.25 -1.11 37.68
CA GLY A 193 -3.55 -1.33 37.03
C GLY A 193 -3.41 -1.86 35.61
N ASP A 194 -3.47 -0.97 34.60
CA ASP A 194 -3.20 -1.34 33.22
C ASP A 194 -1.70 -1.41 32.96
N ALA A 195 -1.11 -2.56 33.26
CA ALA A 195 0.30 -2.87 33.02
C ALA A 195 0.73 -2.80 31.54
N THR A 196 -0.19 -2.62 30.57
CA THR A 196 0.15 -2.37 29.16
C THR A 196 0.36 -0.89 28.87
N MET A 197 -0.33 -0.01 29.61
CA MET A 197 -0.23 1.45 29.52
C MET A 197 0.73 2.05 30.55
N PHE A 198 0.95 1.39 31.68
CA PHE A 198 1.80 1.85 32.79
C PHE A 198 2.81 0.78 33.21
N GLY A 199 3.91 1.21 33.82
CA GLY A 199 4.97 0.36 34.38
C GLY A 199 5.53 0.95 35.67
N CYS A 200 6.17 0.13 36.49
CA CYS A 200 6.63 0.53 37.80
C CYS A 200 8.08 1.04 37.76
N ASP A 201 8.30 2.30 38.16
CA ASP A 201 9.65 2.78 38.46
C ASP A 201 10.11 2.25 39.83
N ALA A 202 10.81 1.12 39.79
CA ALA A 202 11.39 0.47 40.97
C ALA A 202 12.40 1.33 41.77
N THR A 203 12.77 2.52 41.28
CA THR A 203 13.61 3.50 41.99
C THR A 203 12.78 4.46 42.85
N THR A 204 11.57 4.82 42.41
CA THR A 204 10.71 5.82 43.08
C THR A 204 9.45 5.24 43.70
N GLY A 205 9.04 4.03 43.29
CA GLY A 205 7.77 3.40 43.67
C GLY A 205 6.54 3.99 42.98
N ASN A 206 6.74 4.82 41.94
CA ASN A 206 5.65 5.46 41.19
C ASN A 206 5.32 4.65 39.93
N CYS A 207 4.04 4.52 39.60
CA CYS A 207 3.62 4.07 38.28
C CYS A 207 3.80 5.19 37.25
N ARG A 208 4.53 4.89 36.18
CA ARG A 208 4.80 5.81 35.06
C ARG A 208 4.14 5.29 33.79
N GLN A 209 3.75 6.20 32.89
CA GLN A 209 3.19 5.80 31.61
C GLN A 209 4.27 5.16 30.73
N ARG A 210 3.90 4.11 29.98
CA ARG A 210 4.74 3.52 28.95
C ARG A 210 4.74 4.35 27.66
N CYS A 211 5.82 4.22 26.91
CA CYS A 211 6.05 5.00 25.70
C CYS A 211 6.97 4.24 24.71
N LEU A 212 6.95 4.67 23.45
CA LEU A 212 7.78 4.21 22.33
C LEU A 212 8.54 5.37 21.65
N GLY A 213 8.22 6.61 22.03
CA GLY A 213 8.81 7.86 21.57
C GLY A 213 8.25 9.02 22.40
N ASP A 214 8.88 10.19 22.31
CA ASP A 214 8.64 11.32 23.21
C ASP A 214 7.28 11.99 22.92
N ASP A 215 7.16 12.68 21.78
CA ASP A 215 6.01 13.53 21.40
C ASP A 215 4.67 12.79 21.24
N THR A 216 4.70 11.47 21.05
CA THR A 216 3.50 10.69 20.68
C THR A 216 2.77 10.09 21.87
N GLN A 217 3.41 10.02 23.04
CA GLN A 217 2.86 9.31 24.20
C GLN A 217 3.13 10.01 25.55
N CYS A 218 4.25 10.72 25.73
CA CYS A 218 4.53 11.34 27.02
C CYS A 218 3.82 12.69 27.20
N PRO A 219 3.46 13.09 28.44
CA PRO A 219 3.01 14.45 28.73
C PRO A 219 4.11 15.49 28.44
N SER A 220 3.73 16.70 28.05
CA SER A 220 4.69 17.81 27.90
C SER A 220 5.39 18.08 29.24
N GLY A 221 6.72 18.13 29.21
CA GLY A 221 7.60 18.08 30.38
C GLY A 221 8.26 16.71 30.64
N GLU A 222 7.87 15.65 29.91
CA GLU A 222 8.45 14.31 30.03
C GLU A 222 8.93 13.74 28.67
N ILE A 223 10.04 13.00 28.68
CA ILE A 223 10.63 12.27 27.56
C ILE A 223 10.55 10.76 27.79
N CYS A 224 10.63 9.96 26.73
CA CYS A 224 10.59 8.50 26.78
C CYS A 224 11.99 7.89 26.96
N GLU A 225 12.33 7.40 28.15
CA GLU A 225 13.55 6.61 28.36
C GLU A 225 13.20 5.18 28.78
N SER A 226 13.83 4.18 28.16
CA SER A 226 13.67 2.76 28.52
C SER A 226 12.20 2.29 28.59
N PHE A 227 11.35 2.79 27.69
CA PHE A 227 9.91 2.55 27.60
C PHE A 227 9.05 3.16 28.74
N ALA A 228 9.56 4.13 29.50
CA ALA A 228 8.82 4.89 30.50
C ALA A 228 8.98 6.41 30.29
N CYS A 229 7.90 7.18 30.52
CA CYS A 229 7.98 8.64 30.54
C CYS A 229 8.71 9.11 31.81
N ILE A 230 9.72 9.97 31.64
CA ILE A 230 10.53 10.56 32.70
C ILE A 230 10.66 12.07 32.47
N PRO A 231 10.91 12.92 33.49
CA PRO A 231 11.13 14.34 33.29
C PRO A 231 12.17 14.63 32.20
N ALA A 232 11.89 15.63 31.36
CA ALA A 232 12.80 16.11 30.33
C ALA A 232 14.16 16.51 30.92
N GLU A 233 15.23 16.31 30.13
CA GLU A 233 16.61 16.61 30.53
C GLU A 233 16.88 18.12 30.58
N CYS A 234 16.15 18.90 29.79
CA CYS A 234 16.29 20.34 29.65
C CYS A 234 14.98 21.03 29.24
N SER A 235 14.94 22.35 29.39
CA SER A 235 13.88 23.25 28.90
C SER A 235 14.41 24.42 28.04
N GLN A 236 15.73 24.43 27.83
CA GLN A 236 16.55 25.41 27.11
C GLN A 236 18.00 24.87 27.08
N ASP A 237 18.83 25.27 26.12
CA ASP A 237 20.26 24.86 26.02
C ASP A 237 21.05 25.05 27.32
N LEU A 238 20.74 26.11 28.07
CA LEU A 238 21.46 26.49 29.28
C LEU A 238 21.29 25.50 30.44
N ASP A 239 20.30 24.61 30.37
CA ASP A 239 20.09 23.55 31.34
C ASP A 239 21.07 22.38 31.11
N CYS A 240 21.64 22.24 29.91
CA CYS A 240 22.43 21.08 29.51
C CYS A 240 23.87 21.07 30.04
N PRO A 241 24.32 19.98 30.71
CA PRO A 241 25.58 19.96 31.45
C PRO A 241 26.79 19.58 30.57
N GLY A 242 27.27 20.49 29.71
CA GLY A 242 28.46 20.22 28.90
C GLY A 242 29.10 21.45 28.23
N ASN A 243 29.82 21.21 27.14
CA ASN A 243 30.27 22.24 26.21
C ASN A 243 29.90 21.83 24.79
N MET A 244 29.10 22.65 24.10
CA MET A 244 28.48 22.29 22.81
C MET A 244 27.47 21.14 23.00
N VAL A 245 26.40 21.45 23.73
CA VAL A 245 25.23 20.60 23.96
C VAL A 245 23.99 21.47 23.75
N GLU A 246 22.97 20.97 23.06
CA GLU A 246 21.76 21.71 22.66
C GLU A 246 20.50 21.00 23.19
N CYS A 247 19.42 21.75 23.45
CA CYS A 247 18.16 21.20 23.98
C CYS A 247 17.16 20.87 22.88
N GLN A 248 17.32 19.72 22.22
CA GLN A 248 16.38 19.28 21.17
C GLN A 248 15.03 18.85 21.76
N GLY A 249 13.93 19.28 21.14
CA GLY A 249 12.56 18.99 21.61
C GLY A 249 11.91 20.08 22.49
N GLU A 250 12.59 21.22 22.72
CA GLU A 250 12.06 22.29 23.58
C GLU A 250 10.72 22.88 23.11
N GLU A 251 10.48 23.02 21.79
CA GLU A 251 9.22 23.59 21.26
C GLU A 251 7.97 22.74 21.59
N ALA A 252 8.14 21.42 21.78
CA ALA A 252 7.08 20.51 22.22
C ALA A 252 7.06 20.31 23.75
N GLY A 253 8.12 20.75 24.44
CA GLY A 253 8.34 20.55 25.87
C GLY A 253 8.92 19.17 26.22
N HIS A 254 9.60 18.51 25.27
CA HIS A 254 10.17 17.17 25.41
C HIS A 254 11.71 17.22 25.28
N GLY A 255 12.35 18.15 26.00
CA GLY A 255 13.76 18.50 25.85
C GLY A 255 14.76 17.39 26.22
N ARG A 256 15.69 17.10 25.29
CA ARG A 256 16.87 16.24 25.47
C ARG A 256 18.16 17.01 25.24
N CYS A 257 19.19 16.69 26.02
CA CYS A 257 20.52 17.28 25.89
C CYS A 257 21.39 16.46 24.93
N VAL A 258 21.51 16.92 23.69
CA VAL A 258 22.33 16.25 22.66
C VAL A 258 23.70 16.92 22.53
N ASP A 259 24.77 16.13 22.50
CA ASP A 259 26.12 16.61 22.14
C ASP A 259 26.11 17.11 20.68
N VAL A 260 26.45 18.38 20.44
CA VAL A 260 26.47 18.96 19.09
C VAL A 260 27.89 19.16 18.56
N VAL A 261 28.12 18.74 17.31
CA VAL A 261 29.42 18.89 16.64
C VAL A 261 29.54 20.31 16.11
N ALA A 262 30.54 21.06 16.57
CA ALA A 262 30.83 22.39 16.04
C ALA A 262 31.70 22.34 14.77
N CYS A 263 31.47 23.31 13.89
CA CYS A 263 32.07 23.37 12.56
C CYS A 263 32.34 24.82 12.14
N THR A 264 33.18 25.01 11.12
CA THR A 264 33.28 26.28 10.37
C THR A 264 32.90 26.17 8.89
N THR A 265 32.76 24.94 8.39
CA THR A 265 32.39 24.57 7.02
C THR A 265 31.71 23.20 7.03
N ASP A 266 30.87 22.91 6.02
CA ASP A 266 30.13 21.63 5.90
C ASP A 266 31.06 20.41 5.83
N ALA A 267 32.29 20.60 5.33
CA ALA A 267 33.32 19.56 5.24
C ALA A 267 33.90 19.12 6.61
N GLU A 268 33.48 19.75 7.71
CA GLU A 268 33.79 19.33 9.09
C GLU A 268 32.70 18.44 9.71
N CYS A 269 31.52 18.36 9.06
CA CYS A 269 30.37 17.57 9.52
C CYS A 269 30.37 16.14 8.97
N GLU A 270 29.58 15.26 9.58
CA GLU A 270 29.34 13.91 9.05
C GLU A 270 28.41 13.94 7.82
N PRO A 271 28.40 12.90 6.97
CA PRO A 271 27.51 12.84 5.81
C PRO A 271 26.03 13.05 6.20
N ASN A 272 25.29 13.80 5.39
CA ASN A 272 23.93 14.29 5.64
C ASN A 272 23.79 15.45 6.64
N PHE A 273 24.89 16.02 7.14
CA PHE A 273 24.85 17.23 7.99
C PHE A 273 25.44 18.45 7.26
N THR A 274 24.99 19.64 7.63
CA THR A 274 25.43 20.95 7.09
C THR A 274 25.83 21.88 8.22
N CYS A 275 26.73 22.83 7.97
CA CYS A 275 27.28 23.71 9.01
C CYS A 275 26.45 25.00 9.16
N GLU A 276 25.37 24.95 9.94
CA GLU A 276 24.53 26.11 10.23
C GLU A 276 24.85 26.71 11.61
N ASN A 277 25.01 28.03 11.70
CA ASN A 277 25.32 28.76 12.95
C ASN A 277 26.55 28.24 13.74
N MET A 278 27.52 27.60 13.06
CA MET A 278 28.71 26.92 13.61
C MET A 278 28.44 25.56 14.27
N VAL A 279 27.27 24.96 14.03
CA VAL A 279 26.87 23.62 14.46
C VAL A 279 26.54 22.76 13.23
N CYS A 280 26.89 21.48 13.27
CA CYS A 280 26.46 20.50 12.29
C CYS A 280 24.99 20.11 12.56
N VAL A 281 24.08 20.61 11.72
CA VAL A 281 22.65 20.26 11.76
C VAL A 281 22.34 19.21 10.69
N GLU A 282 21.44 18.28 10.98
CA GLU A 282 21.02 17.27 10.00
C GLU A 282 20.23 17.95 8.87
N LEU A 283 20.47 17.54 7.62
CA LEU A 283 19.74 18.04 6.47
C LEU A 283 18.25 17.62 6.52
N PRO A 284 17.33 18.34 5.87
CA PRO A 284 15.92 17.95 5.85
C PRO A 284 15.71 16.53 5.31
N ALA A 285 14.98 15.71 6.06
CA ALA A 285 14.66 14.34 5.66
C ALA A 285 13.76 14.28 4.42
N CYS A 286 13.94 13.25 3.59
CA CYS A 286 13.21 13.04 2.35
C CYS A 286 13.15 11.56 1.93
N ARG A 287 12.21 11.27 1.04
CA ARG A 287 12.00 9.99 0.36
C ARG A 287 12.19 10.12 -1.16
N VAL A 288 11.88 11.30 -1.73
CA VAL A 288 12.01 11.61 -3.16
C VAL A 288 12.50 13.05 -3.39
N ASP A 289 13.12 13.32 -4.55
CA ASP A 289 13.59 14.68 -4.94
C ASP A 289 12.49 15.75 -4.86
N ARG A 290 11.21 15.35 -5.02
CA ARG A 290 10.03 16.22 -5.00
C ARG A 290 9.68 16.75 -3.61
N GLU A 291 10.17 16.12 -2.55
CA GLU A 291 10.02 16.60 -1.16
C GLU A 291 11.11 17.65 -0.81
N CYS A 292 12.18 17.75 -1.61
CA CYS A 292 13.23 18.74 -1.45
C CYS A 292 12.89 20.09 -2.10
N GLY A 293 13.35 21.17 -1.49
CA GLY A 293 13.22 22.53 -2.04
C GLY A 293 14.00 22.71 -3.35
N GLY A 294 13.57 23.68 -4.17
CA GLY A 294 14.24 24.01 -5.44
C GLY A 294 15.68 24.51 -5.23
N GLY A 295 16.63 23.59 -5.33
CA GLY A 295 18.03 23.78 -4.91
C GLY A 295 18.66 22.55 -4.24
N ALA A 296 17.89 21.48 -4.00
CA ALA A 296 18.37 20.23 -3.43
C ALA A 296 17.79 18.99 -4.14
N TYR A 297 18.38 17.82 -3.91
CA TYR A 297 17.88 16.51 -4.36
C TYR A 297 17.92 15.50 -3.21
N CYS A 298 17.14 14.42 -3.29
CA CYS A 298 17.07 13.45 -2.21
C CYS A 298 18.13 12.35 -2.39
N GLN A 299 19.03 12.21 -1.42
CA GLN A 299 19.99 11.11 -1.38
C GLN A 299 20.21 10.68 0.08
N ASP A 300 20.31 9.36 0.29
CA ASP A 300 20.56 8.76 1.61
C ASP A 300 19.54 9.24 2.67
N ARG A 301 18.29 9.43 2.21
CA ARG A 301 17.11 9.98 2.90
C ARG A 301 17.18 11.46 3.32
N HIS A 302 18.11 12.23 2.76
CA HIS A 302 18.30 13.64 3.10
C HIS A 302 18.41 14.55 1.86
N CYS A 303 17.91 15.78 1.98
CA CYS A 303 17.92 16.77 0.91
C CYS A 303 19.30 17.41 0.75
N GLN A 304 20.15 16.79 -0.07
CA GLN A 304 21.48 17.25 -0.39
C GLN A 304 21.42 18.55 -1.23
N PRO A 305 22.11 19.64 -0.83
CA PRO A 305 22.24 20.84 -1.65
C PRO A 305 22.86 20.55 -3.02
N ALA A 306 22.40 21.25 -4.06
CA ALA A 306 22.91 21.12 -5.42
C ALA A 306 23.17 22.47 -6.10
N GLU A 307 24.32 22.56 -6.77
CA GLU A 307 24.65 23.68 -7.65
C GLU A 307 23.70 23.72 -8.86
N PRO A 308 23.28 24.91 -9.32
CA PRO A 308 22.47 25.05 -10.52
C PRO A 308 23.29 24.80 -11.79
N CYS A 309 22.67 24.24 -12.83
CA CYS A 309 23.35 23.95 -14.09
C CYS A 309 23.85 25.22 -14.80
N VAL A 310 25.08 25.18 -15.31
CA VAL A 310 25.67 26.27 -16.09
C VAL A 310 25.61 25.92 -17.57
N ASN A 311 24.67 26.53 -18.31
CA ASN A 311 24.36 26.23 -19.71
C ASN A 311 23.99 24.75 -19.97
N GLY A 312 23.28 24.11 -19.03
CA GLY A 312 22.93 22.68 -19.11
C GLY A 312 24.08 21.72 -18.79
N ALA A 313 25.20 22.21 -18.28
CA ALA A 313 26.36 21.42 -17.88
C ALA A 313 26.68 21.57 -16.38
N CYS A 314 27.41 20.59 -15.86
CA CYS A 314 27.81 20.46 -14.46
C CYS A 314 29.31 20.10 -14.35
N ILE A 315 29.83 20.04 -13.12
CA ILE A 315 31.18 19.53 -12.84
C ILE A 315 31.27 18.02 -13.13
N THR A 316 32.49 17.50 -13.32
CA THR A 316 32.74 16.07 -13.59
C THR A 316 32.16 15.19 -12.49
N GLY A 317 31.41 14.16 -12.88
CA GLY A 317 30.69 13.26 -11.96
C GLY A 317 29.24 13.69 -11.67
N PHE A 318 28.78 14.81 -12.22
CA PHE A 318 27.41 15.31 -12.06
C PHE A 318 26.71 15.51 -13.42
N SER A 319 25.41 15.24 -13.44
CA SER A 319 24.53 15.42 -14.60
C SER A 319 23.53 16.53 -14.34
N CYS A 320 23.27 17.37 -15.35
CA CYS A 320 22.25 18.41 -15.24
C CYS A 320 20.84 17.80 -15.38
N ILE A 321 20.01 17.89 -14.34
CA ILE A 321 18.63 17.41 -14.31
C ILE A 321 17.75 18.42 -13.57
N ASN A 322 16.62 18.81 -14.19
CA ASN A 322 15.72 19.85 -13.69
C ASN A 322 16.46 21.14 -13.26
N ASP A 323 17.47 21.53 -14.04
CA ASP A 323 18.35 22.68 -13.82
C ASP A 323 19.23 22.63 -12.55
N LEU A 324 19.33 21.45 -11.91
CA LEU A 324 20.24 21.14 -10.81
C LEU A 324 21.33 20.14 -11.22
N CYS A 325 22.51 20.26 -10.63
CA CYS A 325 23.59 19.29 -10.77
C CYS A 325 23.43 18.16 -9.74
N VAL A 326 22.92 17.02 -10.20
CA VAL A 326 22.74 15.79 -9.39
C VAL A 326 23.82 14.75 -9.73
N PRO A 327 24.10 13.76 -8.85
CA PRO A 327 25.07 12.69 -9.13
C PRO A 327 24.84 12.03 -10.49
N GLY A 328 25.90 12.01 -11.30
CA GLY A 328 25.84 11.64 -12.71
C GLY A 328 26.04 10.15 -12.95
N LEU A 329 24.98 9.49 -13.43
CA LEU A 329 25.04 8.13 -14.00
C LEU A 329 25.01 8.22 -15.54
N CYS A 330 25.63 7.25 -16.21
CA CYS A 330 25.50 7.10 -17.66
C CYS A 330 24.08 6.69 -18.05
N ARG A 331 23.65 7.12 -19.24
CA ARG A 331 22.30 6.92 -19.80
C ARG A 331 22.29 5.95 -20.98
N GLY A 332 23.44 5.40 -21.32
CA GLY A 332 23.74 4.58 -22.50
C GLY A 332 25.21 4.72 -22.88
N ASP A 333 25.72 3.83 -23.74
CA ASP A 333 27.15 3.74 -24.07
C ASP A 333 27.72 5.02 -24.70
N ALA A 334 26.87 5.86 -25.30
CA ALA A 334 27.23 7.15 -25.89
C ALA A 334 27.70 8.19 -24.87
N ASP A 335 27.36 8.03 -23.58
CA ASP A 335 27.81 8.91 -22.50
C ASP A 335 29.23 8.57 -22.01
N CYS A 336 29.76 7.38 -22.35
CA CYS A 336 30.98 6.87 -21.74
C CYS A 336 32.26 7.50 -22.33
N PRO A 337 33.20 7.94 -21.47
CA PRO A 337 34.32 8.78 -21.90
C PRO A 337 35.40 8.03 -22.69
N ASN A 338 35.57 6.73 -22.49
CA ASN A 338 36.57 5.94 -23.23
C ASN A 338 35.91 5.05 -24.28
N ALA A 339 36.47 5.06 -25.50
CA ALA A 339 35.90 4.34 -26.63
C ALA A 339 35.86 2.82 -26.38
N GLY A 340 34.65 2.26 -26.34
CA GLY A 340 34.40 0.84 -26.11
C GLY A 340 34.04 0.47 -24.67
N GLU A 341 33.90 1.44 -23.76
CA GLU A 341 33.16 1.23 -22.50
C GLU A 341 31.66 1.01 -22.77
N VAL A 342 30.98 0.38 -21.82
CA VAL A 342 29.54 0.10 -21.85
C VAL A 342 28.90 0.65 -20.58
N CYS A 343 27.70 1.20 -20.69
CA CYS A 343 26.93 1.69 -19.56
C CYS A 343 26.25 0.54 -18.82
N VAL A 344 26.71 0.22 -17.61
CA VAL A 344 26.31 -0.94 -16.81
C VAL A 344 25.91 -0.47 -15.41
N ALA A 345 24.64 -0.66 -15.02
CA ALA A 345 24.09 -0.19 -13.75
C ALA A 345 24.32 1.31 -13.46
N GLY A 346 24.53 2.14 -14.51
CA GLY A 346 24.78 3.57 -14.41
C GLY A 346 26.26 3.95 -14.34
N GLU A 347 27.18 2.98 -14.30
CA GLU A 347 28.63 3.17 -14.39
C GLU A 347 29.14 2.85 -15.81
N CYS A 348 30.16 3.59 -16.27
CA CYS A 348 30.87 3.27 -17.50
C CYS A 348 31.98 2.27 -17.22
N LEU A 349 31.79 1.03 -17.66
CA LEU A 349 32.69 -0.09 -17.38
C LEU A 349 33.34 -0.63 -18.67
N ALA A 350 34.55 -1.18 -18.53
CA ALA A 350 35.18 -1.93 -19.61
C ALA A 350 34.38 -3.23 -19.92
N PRO A 351 34.27 -3.65 -21.19
CA PRO A 351 33.55 -4.86 -21.58
C PRO A 351 33.94 -6.10 -20.79
N VAL A 352 32.94 -6.91 -20.43
CA VAL A 352 33.17 -8.17 -19.71
C VAL A 352 33.85 -9.16 -20.68
N PRO A 353 34.96 -9.82 -20.29
CA PRO A 353 35.68 -10.72 -21.19
C PRO A 353 34.79 -11.82 -21.79
N ALA A 354 34.88 -12.01 -23.11
CA ALA A 354 34.07 -12.98 -23.86
C ALA A 354 34.18 -14.44 -23.34
N THR A 355 35.22 -14.76 -22.56
CA THR A 355 35.35 -16.03 -21.82
C THR A 355 34.25 -16.28 -20.78
N ALA A 356 33.46 -15.26 -20.41
CA ALA A 356 32.28 -15.41 -19.55
C ALA A 356 31.03 -15.92 -20.29
N VAL A 357 31.04 -15.93 -21.63
CA VAL A 357 29.88 -16.31 -22.47
C VAL A 357 29.72 -17.83 -22.52
N THR A 358 28.51 -18.30 -22.22
CA THR A 358 28.11 -19.72 -22.33
C THR A 358 26.97 -19.94 -23.32
N GLU A 359 26.18 -18.92 -23.65
CA GLU A 359 25.11 -18.99 -24.68
C GLU A 359 25.15 -17.73 -25.57
N VAL A 360 24.70 -17.83 -26.82
CA VAL A 360 24.40 -16.67 -27.68
C VAL A 360 22.97 -16.84 -28.20
N ARG A 361 22.13 -15.83 -28.07
CA ARG A 361 20.70 -15.88 -28.40
C ARG A 361 20.30 -14.71 -29.30
N ILE A 362 19.79 -15.02 -30.49
CA ILE A 362 19.15 -14.02 -31.36
C ILE A 362 17.80 -13.65 -30.72
N LEU A 363 17.55 -12.36 -30.52
CA LEU A 363 16.33 -11.79 -29.92
C LEU A 363 15.33 -11.29 -30.96
N THR A 364 15.72 -11.19 -32.22
CA THR A 364 14.82 -10.85 -33.33
C THR A 364 14.15 -12.10 -33.92
N PRO A 365 12.84 -12.07 -34.21
CA PRO A 365 12.12 -13.19 -34.83
C PRO A 365 12.55 -13.42 -36.29
N ALA A 366 12.00 -14.46 -36.91
CA ALA A 366 12.23 -14.75 -38.33
C ALA A 366 11.81 -13.56 -39.23
N GLY A 367 12.58 -13.31 -40.28
CA GLY A 367 12.33 -12.23 -41.23
C GLY A 367 11.69 -12.74 -42.52
N THR A 368 10.83 -11.91 -43.14
CA THR A 368 10.46 -12.02 -44.56
C THR A 368 10.64 -10.67 -45.22
N VAL A 369 11.42 -10.62 -46.31
CA VAL A 369 11.79 -9.37 -47.01
C VAL A 369 11.77 -9.51 -48.54
N PRO A 370 11.50 -8.42 -49.27
CA PRO A 370 11.67 -8.38 -50.72
C PRO A 370 13.15 -8.53 -51.12
N PHE A 371 13.39 -8.99 -52.34
CA PHE A 371 14.69 -8.86 -53.01
C PHE A 371 15.22 -7.42 -52.93
N GLY A 372 16.50 -7.25 -52.55
CA GLY A 372 17.13 -5.95 -52.29
C GLY A 372 16.71 -5.27 -50.98
N GLY A 373 15.71 -5.80 -50.27
CA GLY A 373 15.31 -5.35 -48.94
C GLY A 373 16.25 -5.80 -47.82
N THR A 374 16.11 -5.16 -46.66
CA THR A 374 16.95 -5.42 -45.48
C THR A 374 16.15 -5.89 -44.28
N TYR A 375 16.78 -6.68 -43.39
CA TYR A 375 16.21 -7.08 -42.10
C TYR A 375 17.27 -7.00 -41.01
N ARG A 376 16.99 -6.29 -39.92
CA ARG A 376 17.93 -6.14 -38.79
C ARG A 376 17.74 -7.29 -37.81
N PHE A 377 18.83 -8.02 -37.55
CA PHE A 377 18.91 -8.99 -36.46
C PHE A 377 19.55 -8.35 -35.23
N THR A 378 19.19 -8.84 -34.04
CA THR A 378 19.80 -8.45 -32.76
C THR A 378 20.03 -9.70 -31.94
N ALA A 379 21.17 -9.79 -31.25
CA ALA A 379 21.53 -10.93 -30.41
C ALA A 379 22.19 -10.46 -29.12
N VAL A 380 22.07 -11.29 -28.09
CA VAL A 380 22.76 -11.15 -26.81
C VAL A 380 23.60 -12.38 -26.53
N ALA A 381 24.71 -12.19 -25.82
CA ALA A 381 25.52 -13.28 -25.29
C ALA A 381 25.23 -13.41 -23.79
N LEU A 382 25.00 -14.63 -23.29
CA LEU A 382 24.63 -14.87 -21.90
C LEU A 382 25.74 -15.60 -21.13
N ASN A 383 25.88 -15.28 -19.84
CA ASN A 383 26.73 -16.01 -18.90
C ASN A 383 26.01 -17.28 -18.36
N ALA A 384 26.69 -18.02 -17.48
CA ALA A 384 26.17 -19.25 -16.88
C ALA A 384 24.93 -19.06 -15.97
N ASN A 385 24.61 -17.83 -15.55
CA ASN A 385 23.42 -17.49 -14.77
C ASN A 385 22.23 -17.07 -15.66
N GLY A 386 22.47 -16.83 -16.95
CA GLY A 386 21.48 -16.28 -17.89
C GLY A 386 21.41 -14.75 -17.93
N ASP A 387 22.43 -14.04 -17.41
CA ASP A 387 22.57 -12.58 -17.54
C ASP A 387 23.34 -12.25 -18.84
N VAL A 388 23.05 -11.12 -19.48
CA VAL A 388 23.80 -10.71 -20.69
C VAL A 388 25.21 -10.27 -20.31
N VAL A 389 26.18 -10.60 -21.17
CA VAL A 389 27.58 -10.18 -21.06
C VAL A 389 27.78 -8.91 -21.91
N PRO A 390 27.85 -7.71 -21.30
CA PRO A 390 27.93 -6.45 -22.03
C PRO A 390 29.26 -6.29 -22.81
N GLY A 391 29.17 -5.64 -23.97
CA GLY A 391 30.33 -5.22 -24.78
C GLY A 391 31.03 -6.32 -25.59
N VAL A 392 30.53 -7.56 -25.61
CA VAL A 392 31.11 -8.62 -26.45
C VAL A 392 30.75 -8.44 -27.93
N THR A 393 31.72 -8.66 -28.82
CA THR A 393 31.48 -8.59 -30.27
C THR A 393 30.74 -9.84 -30.77
N ILE A 394 29.55 -9.64 -31.34
CA ILE A 394 28.81 -10.69 -32.04
C ILE A 394 29.31 -10.80 -33.49
N ALA A 395 29.73 -12.00 -33.89
CA ALA A 395 29.97 -12.37 -35.28
C ALA A 395 28.67 -12.89 -35.91
N TRP A 396 28.34 -12.43 -37.11
CA TRP A 396 27.12 -12.80 -37.83
C TRP A 396 27.42 -13.63 -39.09
N THR A 397 26.57 -14.62 -39.37
CA THR A 397 26.69 -15.48 -40.57
C THR A 397 25.33 -15.84 -41.16
N THR A 398 25.31 -16.06 -42.48
CA THR A 398 24.17 -16.56 -43.27
C THR A 398 24.51 -17.92 -43.86
N GLY A 399 23.62 -18.91 -43.72
CA GLY A 399 23.82 -20.27 -44.23
C GLY A 399 23.97 -20.36 -45.75
N ASP A 400 23.27 -19.51 -46.51
CA ASP A 400 23.50 -19.30 -47.94
C ASP A 400 23.69 -17.80 -48.25
N ALA A 401 24.94 -17.44 -48.54
CA ALA A 401 25.37 -16.09 -48.89
C ALA A 401 24.97 -15.64 -50.31
N GLN A 402 24.29 -16.48 -51.11
CA GLN A 402 23.65 -16.08 -52.37
C GLN A 402 22.19 -15.64 -52.18
N ILE A 403 21.55 -16.09 -51.10
CA ILE A 403 20.17 -15.71 -50.77
C ILE A 403 20.14 -14.37 -50.03
N ALA A 404 20.99 -14.20 -49.03
CA ALA A 404 21.20 -12.93 -48.34
C ALA A 404 22.64 -12.83 -47.80
N SER A 405 23.12 -11.62 -47.55
CA SER A 405 24.34 -11.35 -46.79
C SER A 405 23.98 -10.65 -45.48
N ILE A 406 24.86 -10.69 -44.47
CA ILE A 406 24.69 -9.98 -43.19
C ILE A 406 26.00 -9.27 -42.81
N ASP A 407 25.89 -8.08 -42.22
CA ASP A 407 27.03 -7.30 -41.76
C ASP A 407 27.34 -7.49 -40.26
N ALA A 408 28.37 -6.81 -39.77
CA ALA A 408 28.78 -6.89 -38.36
C ALA A 408 27.78 -6.23 -37.38
N ALA A 409 26.87 -5.38 -37.86
CA ALA A 409 25.79 -4.79 -37.07
C ALA A 409 24.51 -5.65 -37.06
N GLY A 410 24.53 -6.82 -37.70
CA GLY A 410 23.38 -7.72 -37.82
C GLY A 410 22.38 -7.30 -38.91
N LEU A 411 22.72 -6.36 -39.78
CA LEU A 411 21.83 -5.95 -40.88
C LEU A 411 21.98 -6.93 -42.05
N ALA A 412 20.95 -7.75 -42.26
CA ALA A 412 20.87 -8.65 -43.40
C ALA A 412 20.32 -7.91 -44.64
N THR A 413 20.85 -8.22 -45.82
CA THR A 413 20.43 -7.69 -47.13
C THR A 413 20.12 -8.84 -48.09
N ALA A 414 18.94 -8.83 -48.71
CA ALA A 414 18.48 -9.85 -49.64
C ALA A 414 19.16 -9.77 -51.02
N LEU A 415 19.76 -10.88 -51.48
CA LEU A 415 20.59 -10.96 -52.69
C LEU A 415 20.02 -11.87 -53.80
N SER A 416 19.12 -12.79 -53.49
CA SER A 416 18.38 -13.61 -54.47
C SER A 416 16.98 -13.05 -54.71
N ALA A 417 16.40 -13.30 -55.89
CA ALA A 417 14.98 -13.03 -56.14
C ALA A 417 14.06 -13.82 -55.19
N ALA A 418 14.43 -15.05 -54.83
CA ALA A 418 13.69 -15.83 -53.83
C ALA A 418 14.61 -16.83 -53.11
N GLY A 419 14.23 -17.21 -51.90
CA GLY A 419 14.88 -18.30 -51.15
C GLY A 419 14.67 -18.22 -49.65
N THR A 420 15.18 -19.21 -48.92
CA THR A 420 15.28 -19.18 -47.46
C THR A 420 16.72 -19.43 -47.04
N THR A 421 17.24 -18.60 -46.14
CA THR A 421 18.55 -18.79 -45.52
C THR A 421 18.41 -18.64 -44.01
N ASP A 422 19.19 -19.40 -43.26
CA ASP A 422 19.21 -19.30 -41.81
C ASP A 422 20.38 -18.40 -41.36
N VAL A 423 20.15 -17.58 -40.34
CA VAL A 423 21.09 -16.61 -39.77
C VAL A 423 21.54 -17.08 -38.40
N VAL A 424 22.85 -17.02 -38.14
CA VAL A 424 23.46 -17.45 -36.87
C VAL A 424 24.36 -16.34 -36.33
N ALA A 425 24.18 -16.04 -35.04
CA ALA A 425 25.04 -15.17 -34.25
C ALA A 425 26.05 -16.02 -33.46
N ALA A 426 27.27 -15.53 -33.28
CA ALA A 426 28.32 -16.25 -32.56
C ALA A 426 29.26 -15.33 -31.77
N VAL A 427 29.90 -15.87 -30.75
CA VAL A 427 30.99 -15.23 -29.99
C VAL A 427 32.18 -16.19 -29.96
N ASP A 428 33.36 -15.70 -30.31
CA ASP A 428 34.62 -16.40 -30.06
C ASP A 428 35.14 -16.04 -28.66
N THR A 429 35.29 -17.05 -27.80
CA THR A 429 35.84 -16.88 -26.45
C THR A 429 37.37 -16.93 -26.42
N GLY A 430 38.02 -17.16 -27.58
CA GLY A 430 39.45 -17.46 -27.70
C GLY A 430 39.80 -18.91 -27.35
N SER A 431 38.86 -19.68 -26.80
CA SER A 431 38.98 -21.13 -26.55
C SER A 431 37.98 -21.95 -27.36
N GLN A 432 36.82 -21.39 -27.68
CA GLN A 432 35.77 -22.00 -28.50
C GLN A 432 34.82 -20.94 -29.07
N THR A 433 34.11 -21.27 -30.14
CA THR A 433 33.04 -20.43 -30.68
C THR A 433 31.69 -20.88 -30.12
N ILE A 434 31.03 -20.03 -29.32
CA ILE A 434 29.62 -20.21 -28.95
C ILE A 434 28.77 -19.70 -30.10
N SER A 435 27.81 -20.49 -30.58
CA SER A 435 26.89 -20.12 -31.67
C SER A 435 25.44 -20.22 -31.24
N SER A 436 24.58 -19.36 -31.77
CA SER A 436 23.15 -19.34 -31.50
C SER A 436 22.40 -20.48 -32.19
N ALA A 437 21.15 -20.69 -31.76
CA ALA A 437 20.17 -21.33 -32.62
C ALA A 437 20.00 -20.49 -33.92
N PRO A 438 19.79 -21.14 -35.08
CA PRO A 438 19.53 -20.44 -36.34
C PRO A 438 18.15 -19.77 -36.36
N VAL A 439 18.08 -18.54 -36.87
CA VAL A 439 16.81 -17.84 -37.14
C VAL A 439 16.63 -17.63 -38.64
N ARG A 440 15.43 -17.90 -39.16
CA ARG A 440 15.18 -17.91 -40.61
C ARG A 440 14.99 -16.51 -41.19
N LEU A 441 15.61 -16.26 -42.34
CA LEU A 441 15.31 -15.17 -43.25
C LEU A 441 14.70 -15.75 -44.54
N THR A 442 13.52 -15.27 -44.90
CA THR A 442 12.81 -15.61 -46.14
C THR A 442 12.91 -14.43 -47.10
N VAL A 443 13.39 -14.68 -48.30
CA VAL A 443 13.45 -13.69 -49.38
C VAL A 443 12.36 -14.00 -50.39
N VAL A 444 11.55 -12.99 -50.70
CA VAL A 444 10.45 -13.03 -51.66
C VAL A 444 10.69 -12.04 -52.80
N ASP A 445 10.18 -12.33 -54.00
CA ASP A 445 10.53 -11.61 -55.23
C ASP A 445 10.16 -10.12 -55.20
N ALA A 446 10.67 -9.33 -56.14
CA ALA A 446 10.16 -7.99 -56.38
C ALA A 446 8.68 -8.06 -56.80
N VAL A 447 7.84 -7.14 -56.28
CA VAL A 447 6.42 -7.13 -56.67
C VAL A 447 6.30 -6.84 -58.18
N PRO A 448 5.62 -7.70 -58.96
CA PRO A 448 5.49 -7.49 -60.40
C PRO A 448 4.76 -6.17 -60.73
N GLN A 449 5.16 -5.52 -61.82
CA GLN A 449 4.57 -4.24 -62.21
C GLN A 449 3.06 -4.39 -62.52
N GLY A 450 2.22 -3.66 -61.79
CA GLY A 450 0.76 -3.74 -61.90
C GLY A 450 0.10 -4.70 -60.91
N ASN A 451 0.87 -5.38 -60.06
CA ASN A 451 0.35 -6.16 -58.95
C ASN A 451 0.49 -5.44 -57.60
N PHE A 452 -0.30 -5.91 -56.63
CA PHE A 452 -0.15 -5.61 -55.21
C PHE A 452 0.12 -6.91 -54.45
N ARG A 453 1.06 -6.91 -53.50
CA ARG A 453 1.37 -8.09 -52.67
C ARG A 453 0.92 -7.89 -51.23
N VAL A 454 0.42 -8.98 -50.64
CA VAL A 454 0.29 -9.15 -49.19
C VAL A 454 1.18 -10.32 -48.74
N THR A 455 2.01 -10.09 -47.74
CA THR A 455 2.84 -11.10 -47.07
C THR A 455 2.33 -11.31 -45.65
N VAL A 456 1.71 -12.46 -45.37
CA VAL A 456 1.15 -12.79 -44.05
C VAL A 456 2.20 -13.52 -43.20
N VAL A 457 2.44 -13.01 -41.99
CA VAL A 457 3.36 -13.59 -41.02
C VAL A 457 2.71 -13.71 -39.64
N SER A 458 3.24 -14.58 -38.79
CA SER A 458 2.88 -14.64 -37.37
C SER A 458 3.60 -13.50 -36.63
N ALA A 459 2.88 -12.63 -35.94
CA ALA A 459 3.49 -11.52 -35.19
C ALA A 459 4.44 -12.01 -34.08
N ALA A 460 4.14 -13.16 -33.47
CA ALA A 460 4.95 -13.71 -32.37
C ALA A 460 6.29 -14.33 -32.82
N THR A 461 6.33 -14.95 -34.00
CA THR A 461 7.52 -15.70 -34.48
C THR A 461 8.17 -15.13 -35.74
N GLY A 462 7.51 -14.16 -36.40
CA GLY A 462 7.93 -13.56 -37.67
C GLY A 462 7.82 -14.49 -38.89
N LEU A 463 7.57 -15.79 -38.67
CA LEU A 463 7.46 -16.81 -39.71
C LEU A 463 6.27 -16.56 -40.64
N ALA A 464 6.47 -16.88 -41.92
CA ALA A 464 5.43 -16.91 -42.94
C ALA A 464 4.24 -17.80 -42.55
N VAL A 465 3.02 -17.33 -42.80
CA VAL A 465 1.78 -18.11 -42.59
C VAL A 465 1.19 -18.47 -43.95
N GLY A 466 1.51 -19.67 -44.42
CA GLY A 466 0.94 -20.25 -45.64
C GLY A 466 -0.46 -20.82 -45.40
N GLY A 467 -1.32 -20.78 -46.42
CA GLY A 467 -2.72 -21.21 -46.31
C GLY A 467 -3.67 -20.19 -45.68
N ALA A 468 -3.20 -18.99 -45.33
CA ALA A 468 -4.04 -17.91 -44.85
C ALA A 468 -4.97 -17.42 -45.97
N THR A 469 -6.24 -17.15 -45.65
CA THR A 469 -7.17 -16.53 -46.61
C THR A 469 -7.04 -15.03 -46.52
N VAL A 470 -6.66 -14.38 -47.62
CA VAL A 470 -6.52 -12.92 -47.68
C VAL A 470 -7.58 -12.36 -48.63
N VAL A 471 -8.40 -11.45 -48.12
CA VAL A 471 -9.48 -10.78 -48.85
C VAL A 471 -9.12 -9.30 -48.97
N CYS A 472 -8.81 -8.84 -50.19
CA CYS A 472 -8.64 -7.43 -50.52
C CYS A 472 -9.85 -6.94 -51.30
N ASN A 473 -10.74 -6.19 -50.65
CA ASN A 473 -12.11 -5.89 -51.09
C ASN A 473 -12.89 -7.12 -51.61
N GLN A 474 -12.90 -7.31 -52.93
CA GLN A 474 -13.66 -8.36 -53.64
C GLN A 474 -12.75 -9.46 -54.22
N GLN A 475 -11.42 -9.31 -54.11
CA GLN A 475 -10.47 -10.35 -54.50
C GLN A 475 -10.08 -11.16 -53.26
N THR A 476 -10.30 -12.48 -53.32
CA THR A 476 -9.84 -13.44 -52.33
C THR A 476 -8.69 -14.25 -52.89
N GLN A 477 -7.62 -14.40 -52.12
CA GLN A 477 -6.46 -15.24 -52.42
C GLN A 477 -6.11 -16.09 -51.19
N THR A 478 -5.27 -17.11 -51.41
CA THR A 478 -4.69 -17.93 -50.33
C THR A 478 -3.17 -17.78 -50.39
N THR A 479 -2.51 -17.64 -49.24
CA THR A 479 -1.06 -17.47 -49.21
C THR A 479 -0.30 -18.75 -49.53
N ASP A 480 0.83 -18.60 -50.21
CA ASP A 480 1.77 -19.68 -50.49
C ASP A 480 2.63 -20.05 -49.26
N ALA A 481 3.60 -20.96 -49.44
CA ALA A 481 4.50 -21.40 -48.37
C ALA A 481 5.47 -20.31 -47.85
N ALA A 482 5.62 -19.18 -48.57
CA ALA A 482 6.34 -18.00 -48.12
C ALA A 482 5.42 -16.94 -47.49
N GLY A 483 4.12 -17.25 -47.33
CA GLY A 483 3.11 -16.36 -46.77
C GLY A 483 2.60 -15.32 -47.78
N VAL A 484 2.89 -15.48 -49.07
CA VAL A 484 2.61 -14.48 -50.10
C VAL A 484 1.26 -14.73 -50.78
N ALA A 485 0.46 -13.67 -50.89
CA ALA A 485 -0.73 -13.58 -51.74
C ALA A 485 -0.61 -12.36 -52.66
N THR A 486 -1.03 -12.50 -53.93
CA THR A 486 -0.84 -11.48 -54.97
C THR A 486 -2.16 -11.08 -55.63
N PHE A 487 -2.35 -9.77 -55.77
CA PHE A 487 -3.58 -9.10 -56.20
C PHE A 487 -3.31 -8.16 -57.38
N ASP A 488 -4.38 -7.62 -57.97
CA ASP A 488 -4.31 -6.54 -58.95
C ASP A 488 -4.08 -5.18 -58.24
N ALA A 489 -3.14 -4.35 -58.73
CA ALA A 489 -2.82 -3.07 -58.11
C ALA A 489 -3.95 -2.01 -58.20
N THR A 490 -4.97 -2.23 -59.03
CA THR A 490 -6.12 -1.32 -59.21
C THR A 490 -7.19 -1.46 -58.13
N VAL A 491 -7.11 -2.46 -57.26
CA VAL A 491 -8.03 -2.65 -56.13
C VAL A 491 -7.70 -1.64 -55.01
N PRO A 492 -8.67 -0.86 -54.49
CA PRO A 492 -8.47 -0.04 -53.28
C PRO A 492 -8.10 -0.95 -52.10
N LYS A 493 -6.97 -0.71 -51.43
CA LYS A 493 -6.32 -1.76 -50.63
C LYS A 493 -6.82 -1.76 -49.18
N THR A 494 -8.07 -2.16 -49.01
CA THR A 494 -8.58 -2.64 -47.71
C THR A 494 -8.49 -4.16 -47.71
N CYS A 495 -7.60 -4.70 -46.89
CA CYS A 495 -7.23 -6.11 -46.90
C CYS A 495 -7.36 -6.73 -45.51
N THR A 496 -8.03 -7.88 -45.44
CA THR A 496 -8.17 -8.70 -44.23
C THR A 496 -7.52 -10.06 -44.43
N ALA A 497 -6.76 -10.53 -43.45
CA ALA A 497 -6.20 -11.87 -43.42
C ALA A 497 -6.86 -12.73 -42.31
N TYR A 498 -7.27 -13.95 -42.68
CA TYR A 498 -7.99 -14.92 -41.86
C TYR A 498 -7.22 -16.25 -41.77
N THR A 499 -7.10 -16.80 -40.57
CA THR A 499 -6.58 -18.15 -40.28
C THR A 499 -7.34 -18.77 -39.11
N ALA A 500 -7.16 -20.07 -38.86
CA ALA A 500 -7.72 -20.71 -37.66
C ALA A 500 -6.89 -20.40 -36.39
N ASP A 501 -5.57 -20.32 -36.54
CA ASP A 501 -4.58 -20.35 -35.44
C ASP A 501 -4.10 -18.97 -34.97
N HIS A 502 -4.59 -17.89 -35.59
CA HIS A 502 -4.26 -16.50 -35.28
C HIS A 502 -5.52 -15.63 -35.16
N ASP A 503 -5.36 -14.44 -34.60
CA ASP A 503 -6.36 -13.37 -34.70
C ASP A 503 -6.38 -12.76 -36.11
N TYR A 504 -7.51 -12.20 -36.51
CA TYR A 504 -7.64 -11.59 -37.83
C TYR A 504 -7.07 -10.17 -37.83
N LEU A 505 -6.53 -9.74 -38.97
CA LEU A 505 -6.02 -8.39 -39.16
C LEU A 505 -6.60 -7.78 -40.43
N THR A 506 -7.28 -6.64 -40.29
CA THR A 506 -7.68 -5.75 -41.38
C THR A 506 -6.81 -4.51 -41.39
N VAL A 507 -6.33 -4.10 -42.56
CA VAL A 507 -5.75 -2.78 -42.78
C VAL A 507 -6.51 -2.09 -43.90
N VAL A 508 -6.89 -0.84 -43.67
CA VAL A 508 -7.83 -0.06 -44.51
C VAL A 508 -7.09 1.04 -45.25
N GLY A 509 -7.21 1.07 -46.58
CA GLY A 509 -6.75 2.19 -47.39
C GLY A 509 -5.23 2.28 -47.63
N LEU A 510 -4.52 1.14 -47.65
CA LEU A 510 -3.11 1.08 -48.07
C LEU A 510 -2.94 1.67 -49.49
N THR A 511 -1.77 2.24 -49.77
CA THR A 511 -1.41 2.80 -51.09
C THR A 511 -0.22 2.08 -51.72
N GLY A 512 0.71 1.55 -50.92
CA GLY A 512 1.94 0.89 -51.32
C GLY A 512 1.73 -0.35 -52.20
N ALA A 513 2.72 -0.70 -53.02
CA ALA A 513 2.66 -1.88 -53.90
C ALA A 513 2.82 -3.21 -53.14
N ASP A 514 3.21 -3.17 -51.87
CA ASP A 514 3.58 -4.32 -51.05
C ASP A 514 3.17 -4.07 -49.61
N ALA A 515 2.64 -5.08 -48.93
CA ALA A 515 2.19 -5.01 -47.55
C ALA A 515 2.53 -6.29 -46.78
N ARG A 516 2.77 -6.16 -45.47
CA ARG A 516 3.08 -7.24 -44.54
C ARG A 516 2.05 -7.25 -43.41
N LEU A 517 1.20 -8.27 -43.38
CA LEU A 517 0.20 -8.44 -42.32
C LEU A 517 0.74 -9.40 -41.25
N ALA A 518 1.14 -8.84 -40.11
CA ALA A 518 1.61 -9.60 -38.95
C ALA A 518 0.41 -9.96 -38.06
N LEU A 519 -0.08 -11.19 -38.16
CA LEU A 519 -1.25 -11.65 -37.41
C LEU A 519 -0.91 -11.86 -35.93
N PRO A 520 -1.67 -11.29 -34.98
CA PRO A 520 -1.51 -11.61 -33.56
C PRO A 520 -1.75 -13.10 -33.30
N ALA A 521 -1.12 -13.65 -32.27
CA ALA A 521 -1.45 -14.99 -31.79
C ALA A 521 -2.92 -15.03 -31.35
N LEU A 522 -3.62 -16.15 -31.60
CA LEU A 522 -5.05 -16.31 -31.31
C LEU A 522 -5.36 -15.91 -29.86
N THR A 523 -6.18 -14.87 -29.68
CA THR A 523 -6.69 -14.46 -28.37
C THR A 523 -7.56 -15.57 -27.79
N ARG A 524 -7.32 -15.92 -26.53
CA ARG A 524 -8.05 -16.99 -25.84
C ARG A 524 -8.33 -16.57 -24.41
N THR A 525 -9.60 -16.40 -24.08
CA THR A 525 -10.06 -16.12 -22.71
C THR A 525 -10.08 -17.37 -21.84
N ASP A 526 -10.02 -18.58 -22.43
CA ASP A 526 -9.92 -19.85 -21.71
C ASP A 526 -8.47 -20.23 -21.35
N ARG A 527 -7.52 -19.29 -21.47
CA ARG A 527 -6.10 -19.54 -21.20
C ARG A 527 -5.37 -18.34 -20.61
N SER A 528 -4.44 -18.63 -19.70
CA SER A 528 -3.52 -17.66 -19.11
C SER A 528 -2.11 -18.24 -18.96
N THR A 529 -1.13 -17.40 -18.65
CA THR A 529 0.22 -17.79 -18.24
C THR A 529 0.85 -16.64 -17.47
N GLY A 530 1.85 -16.94 -16.64
CA GLY A 530 2.42 -15.92 -15.77
C GLY A 530 3.53 -16.44 -14.87
N TYR A 531 3.88 -15.59 -13.91
CA TYR A 531 4.82 -15.88 -12.85
C TYR A 531 4.11 -15.89 -11.49
N THR A 532 4.64 -16.69 -10.57
CA THR A 532 4.27 -16.67 -9.16
C THR A 532 5.52 -16.75 -8.28
N GLY A 533 5.44 -16.32 -7.03
CA GLY A 533 6.54 -16.47 -6.09
C GLY A 533 6.43 -15.54 -4.89
N MET A 534 7.48 -15.55 -4.07
CA MET A 534 7.65 -14.64 -2.94
C MET A 534 8.60 -13.49 -3.31
N VAL A 535 8.37 -12.33 -2.70
CA VAL A 535 9.27 -11.17 -2.79
C VAL A 535 9.98 -10.99 -1.45
N ASP A 536 11.30 -11.05 -1.45
CA ASP A 536 12.12 -10.83 -0.26
C ASP A 536 12.22 -9.33 0.06
N LEU A 537 11.29 -8.88 0.89
CA LEU A 537 11.24 -7.51 1.44
C LEU A 537 11.99 -7.39 2.79
N SER A 538 12.92 -8.30 3.10
CA SER A 538 13.71 -8.24 4.35
C SER A 538 14.53 -6.96 4.51
N GLN A 539 14.91 -6.32 3.39
CA GLN A 539 15.67 -5.08 3.36
C GLN A 539 14.78 -3.82 3.48
N VAL A 540 13.45 -3.97 3.42
CA VAL A 540 12.51 -2.84 3.55
C VAL A 540 12.26 -2.57 5.04
N THR A 541 12.72 -1.42 5.51
CA THR A 541 12.60 -0.95 6.90
C THR A 541 11.36 -0.06 7.07
N SER A 542 10.16 -0.65 7.08
CA SER A 542 8.89 0.08 7.21
C SER A 542 7.80 -0.77 7.86
N ALA A 543 6.83 -0.11 8.50
CA ALA A 543 5.71 -0.75 9.20
C ALA A 543 4.75 -1.48 8.24
N VAL A 544 4.55 -0.95 7.03
CA VAL A 544 3.94 -1.71 5.92
C VAL A 544 4.95 -1.84 4.79
N ARG A 545 5.04 -3.04 4.24
CA ARG A 545 6.01 -3.43 3.20
C ARG A 545 5.21 -4.01 2.04
N LEU A 546 5.33 -3.38 0.88
CA LEU A 546 4.56 -3.70 -0.32
C LEU A 546 5.51 -4.17 -1.44
N SER A 547 4.98 -5.01 -2.34
CA SER A 547 5.61 -5.22 -3.63
C SER A 547 4.60 -5.25 -4.76
N PHE A 548 5.09 -4.99 -5.98
CA PHE A 548 4.40 -5.24 -7.24
C PHE A 548 5.31 -6.07 -8.12
N SER A 549 4.81 -7.17 -8.66
CA SER A 549 5.60 -8.13 -9.44
C SER A 549 4.88 -8.48 -10.74
N GLY A 550 5.65 -8.76 -11.79
CA GLY A 550 5.09 -9.13 -13.08
C GLY A 550 6.05 -9.77 -14.05
N GLY A 551 5.52 -10.14 -15.21
CA GLY A 551 6.30 -10.52 -16.38
C GLY A 551 6.52 -9.33 -17.32
N SER A 552 7.60 -9.38 -18.10
CA SER A 552 7.89 -8.38 -19.14
C SER A 552 6.72 -8.23 -20.12
N PHE A 553 6.40 -6.98 -20.50
CA PHE A 553 5.20 -6.67 -21.26
C PHE A 553 5.41 -6.90 -22.77
N PRO A 554 4.51 -7.63 -23.45
CA PRO A 554 4.65 -7.93 -24.88
C PRO A 554 4.60 -6.67 -25.75
N SER A 555 5.44 -6.61 -26.78
CA SER A 555 5.23 -5.67 -27.90
C SER A 555 3.87 -5.94 -28.56
N PRO A 556 3.11 -4.91 -28.99
CA PRO A 556 3.42 -3.49 -28.84
C PRO A 556 2.81 -2.85 -27.57
N LEU A 557 3.58 -1.99 -26.92
CA LEU A 557 3.20 -1.13 -25.79
C LEU A 557 2.16 -0.07 -26.16
N ALA A 558 1.89 0.15 -27.45
CA ALA A 558 0.70 0.84 -27.93
C ALA A 558 -0.63 0.17 -27.49
N GLY A 559 -0.59 -0.96 -26.78
CA GLY A 559 -1.70 -1.58 -26.06
C GLY A 559 -1.50 -1.71 -24.55
N PHE A 560 -0.58 -0.94 -23.94
CA PHE A 560 -0.29 -0.99 -22.51
C PHE A 560 -1.51 -0.66 -21.64
N ALA A 561 -1.62 -1.34 -20.49
CA ALA A 561 -2.62 -1.13 -19.46
C ALA A 561 -1.97 -1.28 -18.06
N PRO A 562 -2.28 -0.44 -17.06
CA PRO A 562 -1.68 -0.50 -15.72
C PRO A 562 -2.01 -1.80 -14.98
N ALA A 563 -3.15 -2.42 -15.31
CA ALA A 563 -3.51 -3.78 -14.91
C ALA A 563 -2.34 -4.78 -15.05
N ASN A 564 -1.51 -4.63 -16.09
CA ASN A 564 -0.37 -5.52 -16.34
C ASN A 564 0.73 -5.38 -15.26
N ILE A 565 0.93 -4.18 -14.68
CA ILE A 565 1.86 -3.95 -13.56
C ILE A 565 1.29 -4.53 -12.25
N LEU A 566 -0.03 -4.57 -12.16
CA LEU A 566 -0.78 -5.00 -10.99
C LEU A 566 -1.04 -6.52 -10.97
N GLY A 567 -0.58 -7.26 -11.98
CA GLY A 567 -0.66 -8.72 -12.09
C GLY A 567 -1.81 -9.27 -12.96
N GLY A 568 -2.71 -8.39 -13.43
CA GLY A 568 -3.83 -8.74 -14.31
C GLY A 568 -5.19 -8.63 -13.63
N ASP A 569 -5.29 -8.96 -12.34
CA ASP A 569 -6.56 -9.20 -11.63
C ASP A 569 -6.58 -8.54 -10.24
N VAL A 570 -7.74 -8.58 -9.59
CA VAL A 570 -7.96 -8.07 -8.22
C VAL A 570 -8.42 -9.24 -7.36
N PHE A 571 -7.75 -9.46 -6.23
CA PHE A 571 -8.12 -10.43 -5.21
C PHE A 571 -8.77 -9.67 -4.03
N LEU A 572 -9.71 -10.29 -3.32
CA LEU A 572 -10.39 -9.76 -2.15
C LEU A 572 -9.89 -10.46 -0.87
N PHE A 573 -9.68 -9.69 0.20
CA PHE A 573 -9.19 -10.21 1.48
C PHE A 573 -10.01 -9.67 2.65
N ASP A 574 -10.66 -10.56 3.42
CA ASP A 574 -11.37 -10.20 4.64
C ASP A 574 -10.40 -9.98 5.82
N LEU A 575 -10.24 -8.72 6.22
CA LEU A 575 -9.44 -8.32 7.38
C LEU A 575 -10.35 -8.14 8.62
N PRO A 576 -10.10 -8.81 9.77
CA PRO A 576 -11.04 -8.87 10.90
C PRO A 576 -11.51 -7.54 11.53
N VAL A 577 -10.84 -6.42 11.23
CA VAL A 577 -11.16 -5.08 11.76
C VAL A 577 -11.50 -4.07 10.64
N VAL A 578 -11.09 -4.35 9.40
CA VAL A 578 -11.21 -3.41 8.26
C VAL A 578 -12.31 -3.85 7.28
N GLY A 579 -12.69 -5.13 7.28
CA GLY A 579 -13.57 -5.73 6.29
C GLY A 579 -12.82 -6.22 5.05
N THR A 580 -13.56 -6.46 3.97
CA THR A 580 -13.04 -6.92 2.69
C THR A 580 -12.23 -5.82 2.00
N VAL A 581 -10.98 -6.12 1.62
CA VAL A 581 -10.08 -5.19 0.92
C VAL A 581 -9.70 -5.74 -0.45
N ALA A 582 -9.91 -4.95 -1.49
CA ALA A 582 -9.44 -5.23 -2.85
C ALA A 582 -7.92 -5.02 -2.96
N PHE A 583 -7.19 -6.04 -3.42
CA PHE A 583 -5.74 -6.05 -3.49
C PHE A 583 -5.22 -6.73 -4.78
N PRO A 584 -4.24 -6.17 -5.51
CA PRO A 584 -3.85 -6.72 -6.81
C PRO A 584 -3.24 -8.14 -6.76
N SER A 585 -3.53 -8.96 -7.78
CA SER A 585 -3.02 -10.34 -7.87
C SER A 585 -1.49 -10.40 -7.88
N GLY A 586 -0.84 -9.45 -8.59
CA GLY A 586 0.61 -9.33 -8.72
C GLY A 586 1.31 -8.65 -7.56
N ALA A 587 0.59 -8.21 -6.54
CA ALA A 587 1.16 -7.53 -5.38
C ALA A 587 1.41 -8.47 -4.19
N THR A 588 2.30 -8.09 -3.28
CA THR A 588 2.45 -8.69 -1.94
C THR A 588 2.35 -7.62 -0.86
N ALA A 589 1.90 -7.99 0.34
CA ALA A 589 1.81 -7.09 1.48
C ALA A 589 2.14 -7.79 2.81
N ARG A 590 2.92 -7.09 3.64
CA ARG A 590 3.21 -7.45 5.03
C ARG A 590 3.10 -6.19 5.88
N ALA A 591 2.36 -6.26 6.98
CA ALA A 591 2.26 -5.21 7.98
C ALA A 591 2.97 -5.63 9.27
N GLU A 592 3.21 -4.67 10.16
CA GLU A 592 3.77 -4.90 11.48
C GLU A 592 2.93 -4.13 12.51
N VAL A 593 2.30 -4.84 13.43
CA VAL A 593 1.29 -4.31 14.36
C VAL A 593 1.68 -4.68 15.78
N GLY A 594 1.96 -3.68 16.62
CA GLY A 594 2.43 -3.91 17.99
C GLY A 594 3.74 -4.72 18.08
N GLY A 595 4.62 -4.60 17.08
CA GLY A 595 5.85 -5.39 16.98
C GLY A 595 5.68 -6.82 16.46
N PHE A 596 4.45 -7.23 16.08
CA PHE A 596 4.18 -8.54 15.49
C PHE A 596 3.99 -8.42 13.97
N PRO A 597 4.69 -9.23 13.16
CA PRO A 597 4.51 -9.22 11.70
C PRO A 597 3.21 -9.94 11.30
N LEU A 598 2.44 -9.30 10.43
CA LEU A 598 1.24 -9.82 9.79
C LEU A 598 1.47 -9.90 8.29
N ASP A 599 1.75 -11.10 7.78
CA ASP A 599 1.80 -11.36 6.34
C ASP A 599 0.36 -11.39 5.79
N LEU A 600 -0.03 -10.32 5.09
CA LEU A 600 -1.38 -10.17 4.49
C LEU A 600 -1.48 -10.99 3.19
N LYS A 601 -0.45 -10.90 2.34
CA LYS A 601 -0.34 -11.65 1.08
C LYS A 601 1.14 -11.85 0.76
N SER A 602 1.67 -13.05 0.98
CA SER A 602 3.10 -13.38 0.81
C SER A 602 3.50 -13.79 -0.61
N THR A 603 2.53 -14.29 -1.39
CA THR A 603 2.73 -14.79 -2.76
C THR A 603 2.12 -13.84 -3.78
N TYR A 604 2.86 -13.49 -4.83
CA TYR A 604 2.33 -12.80 -5.99
C TYR A 604 1.86 -13.80 -7.07
N TYR A 605 0.89 -13.40 -7.86
CA TYR A 605 0.42 -14.10 -9.06
C TYR A 605 0.26 -13.07 -10.17
N ALA A 606 1.09 -13.14 -11.20
CA ALA A 606 1.12 -12.10 -12.23
C ALA A 606 1.05 -12.67 -13.64
N GLN A 607 -0.07 -12.40 -14.30
CA GLN A 607 -0.30 -12.75 -15.70
C GLN A 607 0.66 -12.00 -16.64
N THR A 608 1.04 -12.64 -17.74
CA THR A 608 1.62 -11.98 -18.92
C THR A 608 1.33 -12.83 -20.17
N ARG A 609 1.79 -12.42 -21.36
CA ARG A 609 1.62 -13.23 -22.58
C ARG A 609 2.72 -14.29 -22.71
N ALA A 610 2.34 -15.42 -23.30
CA ALA A 610 3.24 -16.50 -23.68
C ALA A 610 4.40 -16.05 -24.59
N GLY A 611 5.41 -16.91 -24.72
CA GLY A 611 6.68 -16.62 -25.39
C GLY A 611 7.80 -16.34 -24.38
N LEU A 612 8.93 -15.83 -24.87
CA LEU A 612 10.09 -15.52 -24.02
C LEU A 612 9.79 -14.30 -23.13
N ARG A 613 9.97 -14.41 -21.82
CA ARG A 613 9.70 -13.36 -20.82
C ARG A 613 10.77 -13.33 -19.73
N ARG A 614 10.81 -12.22 -18.99
CA ARG A 614 11.58 -12.05 -17.74
C ARG A 614 10.63 -11.62 -16.62
N ALA A 615 10.82 -12.11 -15.40
CA ALA A 615 10.08 -11.62 -14.24
C ALA A 615 10.81 -10.41 -13.62
N TRP A 616 10.02 -9.47 -13.09
CA TRP A 616 10.46 -8.25 -12.43
C TRP A 616 9.61 -8.02 -11.18
N SER A 617 10.14 -7.26 -10.23
CA SER A 617 9.39 -6.73 -9.10
C SER A 617 9.89 -5.37 -8.64
N PHE A 618 9.04 -4.64 -7.95
CA PHE A 618 9.38 -3.46 -7.15
C PHE A 618 9.00 -3.75 -5.70
N GLY A 619 9.87 -3.44 -4.76
CA GLY A 619 9.62 -3.59 -3.32
C GLY A 619 9.86 -2.28 -2.59
N GLY A 620 8.96 -1.90 -1.69
CA GLY A 620 9.02 -0.62 -1.01
C GLY A 620 8.23 -0.58 0.29
N GLY A 621 8.41 0.52 1.02
CA GLY A 621 7.77 0.77 2.29
C GLY A 621 6.67 1.82 2.19
N ALA A 622 5.71 1.76 3.11
CA ALA A 622 4.73 2.81 3.35
C ALA A 622 4.42 2.87 4.85
N GLU A 623 4.03 4.03 5.34
CA GLU A 623 3.47 4.17 6.69
C GLU A 623 1.96 3.83 6.67
N LEU A 624 1.41 3.45 7.83
CA LEU A 624 -0.03 3.13 7.92
C LEU A 624 -0.92 4.34 7.63
N THR A 625 -0.40 5.54 7.92
CA THR A 625 -0.91 6.87 7.57
C THR A 625 -0.96 7.09 6.05
N ASP A 626 0.15 6.86 5.34
CA ASP A 626 0.25 7.03 3.88
C ASP A 626 -0.82 6.23 3.12
N LEU A 627 -1.20 5.05 3.63
CA LEU A 627 -2.12 4.13 2.93
C LEU A 627 -3.58 4.64 2.88
N GLY A 628 -3.98 5.55 3.78
CA GLY A 628 -5.32 6.17 3.76
C GLY A 628 -6.51 5.20 3.88
N ILE A 629 -6.30 4.07 4.56
CA ILE A 629 -7.24 2.93 4.61
C ILE A 629 -8.64 3.38 5.05
N GLY A 630 -9.63 3.19 4.17
CA GLY A 630 -11.04 3.53 4.40
C GLY A 630 -11.54 4.83 3.75
N ASN A 631 -10.67 5.65 3.15
CA ASN A 631 -11.06 6.94 2.55
C ASN A 631 -10.93 7.05 1.01
N GLY A 632 -10.43 6.02 0.32
CA GLY A 632 -10.27 6.05 -1.14
C GLY A 632 -9.58 4.82 -1.72
N SER A 633 -9.17 4.89 -2.99
CA SER A 633 -8.38 3.83 -3.63
C SER A 633 -6.94 3.87 -3.12
N LEU A 634 -6.49 2.78 -2.50
CA LEU A 634 -5.11 2.56 -2.03
C LEU A 634 -4.07 2.96 -3.09
N LEU A 635 -4.35 2.68 -4.37
CA LEU A 635 -3.41 2.92 -5.46
C LEU A 635 -3.14 4.42 -5.69
N LEU A 636 -4.12 5.30 -5.49
CA LEU A 636 -3.92 6.75 -5.60
C LEU A 636 -2.95 7.26 -4.53
N ASN A 637 -3.04 6.71 -3.32
CA ASN A 637 -2.24 7.15 -2.17
C ASN A 637 -0.78 6.71 -2.31
N ILE A 638 -0.52 5.50 -2.82
CA ILE A 638 0.86 4.98 -2.98
C ILE A 638 1.56 5.42 -4.27
N LEU A 639 0.85 5.99 -5.26
CA LEU A 639 1.44 6.40 -6.54
C LEU A 639 2.70 7.28 -6.40
N PRO A 640 2.72 8.34 -5.56
CA PRO A 640 3.92 9.15 -5.33
C PRO A 640 5.04 8.42 -4.58
N LEU A 641 4.70 7.38 -3.80
CA LEU A 641 5.68 6.56 -3.09
C LEU A 641 6.38 5.54 -3.99
N LEU A 642 5.84 5.22 -5.17
CA LEU A 642 6.42 4.21 -6.06
C LEU A 642 7.88 4.52 -6.47
N GLN A 643 8.26 5.80 -6.55
CA GLN A 643 9.64 6.20 -6.87
C GLN A 643 10.64 5.74 -5.78
N THR A 644 10.17 5.55 -4.54
CA THR A 644 10.99 5.06 -3.41
C THR A 644 11.26 3.56 -3.48
N PHE A 645 10.50 2.80 -4.29
CA PHE A 645 10.59 1.35 -4.33
C PHE A 645 11.89 0.93 -5.04
N VAL A 646 12.60 -0.04 -4.48
CA VAL A 646 13.74 -0.68 -5.16
C VAL A 646 13.24 -1.71 -6.18
N HIS A 647 13.94 -1.87 -7.30
CA HIS A 647 13.65 -2.89 -8.32
C HIS A 647 14.37 -4.22 -8.05
N GLY A 648 13.77 -5.33 -8.48
CA GLY A 648 14.29 -6.69 -8.42
C GLY A 648 14.00 -7.49 -9.69
N GLY A 649 14.96 -7.57 -10.62
CA GLY A 649 14.86 -8.45 -11.79
C GLY A 649 15.17 -9.92 -11.45
N SER A 650 14.44 -10.86 -12.05
CA SER A 650 14.82 -12.28 -12.03
C SER A 650 15.94 -12.58 -13.03
N THR A 651 16.91 -13.42 -12.66
CA THR A 651 17.92 -13.91 -13.61
C THR A 651 17.32 -14.88 -14.65
N GLY A 652 17.98 -14.95 -15.81
CA GLY A 652 17.54 -15.77 -16.95
C GLY A 652 16.38 -15.18 -17.76
N LEU A 653 15.83 -16.03 -18.64
CA LEU A 653 14.71 -15.74 -19.55
C LEU A 653 13.88 -17.02 -19.73
N GLU A 654 12.58 -16.97 -19.41
CA GLU A 654 11.69 -18.15 -19.42
C GLU A 654 10.78 -18.16 -20.65
N SER A 655 10.53 -19.34 -21.20
CA SER A 655 9.59 -19.53 -22.32
C SER A 655 8.20 -19.91 -21.82
N LEU A 656 7.36 -18.92 -21.53
CA LEU A 656 6.01 -19.12 -21.00
C LEU A 656 5.06 -19.73 -22.05
N VAL A 657 4.16 -20.60 -21.60
CA VAL A 657 3.20 -21.37 -22.42
C VAL A 657 1.79 -21.14 -21.87
N PRO A 658 0.75 -20.91 -22.72
CA PRO A 658 -0.59 -20.60 -22.26
C PRO A 658 -1.31 -21.87 -21.77
N LEU A 659 -1.58 -21.92 -20.48
CA LEU A 659 -2.28 -22.98 -19.77
C LEU A 659 -3.81 -22.75 -19.82
N PRO A 660 -4.66 -23.78 -19.77
CA PRO A 660 -6.10 -23.61 -19.56
C PRO A 660 -6.41 -22.88 -18.24
N THR A 661 -7.54 -22.18 -18.19
CA THR A 661 -8.18 -21.80 -16.92
C THR A 661 -8.71 -23.04 -16.19
N VAL A 662 -8.86 -22.92 -14.86
CA VAL A 662 -9.32 -23.98 -13.96
C VAL A 662 -10.50 -23.48 -13.13
N VAL A 663 -11.34 -24.40 -12.62
CA VAL A 663 -12.42 -24.02 -11.70
C VAL A 663 -11.81 -23.60 -10.37
N ASP A 664 -12.22 -22.46 -9.81
CA ASP A 664 -11.70 -22.02 -8.51
C ASP A 664 -12.34 -22.78 -7.32
N ALA A 665 -12.06 -24.07 -7.24
CA ALA A 665 -12.51 -24.92 -6.15
C ALA A 665 -11.85 -24.60 -4.79
N GLN A 666 -11.08 -23.50 -4.67
CA GLN A 666 -10.37 -23.11 -3.44
C GLN A 666 -10.57 -21.65 -3.01
N ASP A 667 -11.26 -20.80 -3.79
CA ASP A 667 -11.47 -19.38 -3.51
C ASP A 667 -10.11 -18.64 -3.42
N ILE A 668 -9.30 -18.76 -4.48
CA ILE A 668 -7.91 -18.31 -4.55
C ILE A 668 -7.81 -16.79 -4.64
N ASP A 669 -8.76 -16.15 -5.32
CA ASP A 669 -8.88 -14.69 -5.34
C ASP A 669 -9.85 -14.11 -4.29
N GLY A 670 -10.65 -14.94 -3.61
CA GLY A 670 -11.39 -14.55 -2.41
C GLY A 670 -12.73 -13.85 -2.67
N ASP A 671 -13.27 -13.91 -3.88
CA ASP A 671 -14.57 -13.32 -4.24
C ASP A 671 -15.77 -14.19 -3.78
N GLY A 672 -15.55 -15.48 -3.54
CA GLY A 672 -16.54 -16.45 -3.06
C GLY A 672 -17.22 -17.32 -4.12
N ASP A 673 -17.09 -17.04 -5.43
CA ASP A 673 -17.64 -17.89 -6.50
C ASP A 673 -16.70 -19.04 -6.88
N THR A 674 -16.69 -20.05 -6.01
CA THR A 674 -15.95 -21.31 -6.22
C THR A 674 -16.35 -22.15 -7.46
N ALA A 675 -17.23 -21.64 -8.33
CA ALA A 675 -17.65 -22.27 -9.58
C ALA A 675 -17.15 -21.58 -10.85
N GLU A 676 -16.48 -20.41 -10.76
CA GLU A 676 -15.98 -19.67 -11.92
C GLU A 676 -14.61 -20.18 -12.44
N LEU A 677 -13.99 -19.51 -13.44
CA LEU A 677 -12.86 -20.05 -14.21
C LEU A 677 -11.62 -19.12 -14.19
N VAL A 678 -10.87 -19.21 -13.11
CA VAL A 678 -9.62 -18.47 -12.87
C VAL A 678 -8.41 -19.03 -13.65
N PRO A 679 -7.33 -18.25 -13.83
CA PRO A 679 -6.03 -18.78 -14.23
C PRO A 679 -5.52 -19.93 -13.34
N ASP A 680 -4.78 -20.88 -13.90
CA ASP A 680 -4.07 -21.90 -13.10
C ASP A 680 -2.82 -21.29 -12.42
N TYR A 681 -3.07 -20.47 -11.40
CA TYR A 681 -2.06 -19.76 -10.62
C TYR A 681 -1.03 -20.69 -9.99
N ASN A 682 -1.42 -21.92 -9.64
CA ASN A 682 -0.55 -22.94 -9.06
C ASN A 682 0.43 -23.54 -10.10
N ALA A 683 0.12 -23.43 -11.38
CA ALA A 683 0.98 -23.86 -12.49
C ALA A 683 1.74 -22.70 -13.18
N PHE A 684 1.62 -21.47 -12.68
CA PHE A 684 2.48 -20.35 -13.12
C PHE A 684 3.95 -20.60 -12.78
N VAL A 685 4.87 -19.97 -13.52
CA VAL A 685 6.30 -20.26 -13.37
C VAL A 685 6.85 -19.66 -12.07
N PRO A 686 7.45 -20.46 -11.16
CA PRO A 686 7.93 -19.96 -9.88
C PRO A 686 9.21 -19.12 -10.04
N LYS A 687 9.12 -17.83 -9.67
CA LYS A 687 10.24 -16.88 -9.63
C LYS A 687 10.16 -16.04 -8.36
N ASN A 688 10.95 -16.41 -7.35
CA ASN A 688 11.21 -15.51 -6.22
C ASN A 688 12.10 -14.35 -6.66
N THR A 689 11.91 -13.18 -6.07
CA THR A 689 12.73 -11.99 -6.35
C THR A 689 13.19 -11.32 -5.05
N THR A 690 14.32 -10.63 -5.11
CA THR A 690 14.81 -9.78 -4.01
C THR A 690 15.09 -8.37 -4.54
N PRO A 691 14.15 -7.44 -4.38
CA PRO A 691 14.34 -6.03 -4.73
C PRO A 691 15.55 -5.41 -4.02
N ARG A 692 16.47 -4.80 -4.79
CA ARG A 692 17.73 -4.23 -4.29
C ARG A 692 18.24 -3.02 -5.07
N THR A 693 17.82 -2.81 -6.32
CA THR A 693 18.34 -1.72 -7.15
C THR A 693 17.48 -0.46 -7.01
N ALA A 694 18.00 0.57 -6.37
CA ALA A 694 17.27 1.84 -6.19
C ALA A 694 17.02 2.58 -7.51
N GLN A 695 15.96 3.39 -7.56
CA GLN A 695 15.62 4.23 -8.71
C GLN A 695 16.49 5.50 -8.71
N THR A 696 17.72 5.39 -9.17
CA THR A 696 18.74 6.47 -9.11
C THR A 696 19.01 7.16 -10.44
N LEU A 697 18.62 6.58 -11.58
CA LEU A 697 18.81 7.17 -12.91
C LEU A 697 17.71 8.21 -13.16
N ARG A 698 17.99 9.45 -12.73
CA ARG A 698 17.07 10.59 -12.76
C ARG A 698 16.80 11.13 -14.16
N TYR A 699 15.58 11.61 -14.40
CA TYR A 699 15.21 12.40 -15.59
C TYR A 699 13.98 13.26 -15.29
N VAL A 700 13.66 14.21 -16.16
CA VAL A 700 12.55 15.16 -15.98
C VAL A 700 11.34 14.76 -16.84
N ILE A 701 10.14 14.83 -16.27
CA ILE A 701 8.90 14.93 -17.03
C ILE A 701 8.49 16.40 -17.08
N ASP A 702 8.41 16.98 -18.28
CA ASP A 702 7.80 18.29 -18.52
C ASP A 702 6.39 18.13 -19.09
N GLY A 703 5.39 18.27 -18.22
CA GLY A 703 3.98 18.34 -18.57
C GLY A 703 3.40 19.76 -18.51
N THR A 704 4.22 20.81 -18.50
CA THR A 704 3.73 22.20 -18.34
C THR A 704 2.79 22.65 -19.45
N THR A 705 2.89 22.07 -20.64
CA THR A 705 2.02 22.34 -21.80
C THR A 705 1.00 21.23 -22.08
N ALA A 706 0.89 20.20 -21.24
CA ALA A 706 0.04 19.04 -21.49
C ALA A 706 -1.40 19.23 -20.97
N SER A 707 -2.40 18.95 -21.82
CA SER A 707 -3.81 18.96 -21.43
C SER A 707 -4.29 17.55 -21.09
N LEU A 708 -4.58 17.29 -19.82
CA LEU A 708 -5.14 16.01 -19.38
C LEU A 708 -6.57 15.79 -19.92
N PRO A 709 -6.96 14.56 -20.30
CA PRO A 709 -8.35 14.18 -20.47
C PRO A 709 -9.19 14.48 -19.22
N ALA A 710 -10.43 14.95 -19.39
CA ALA A 710 -11.28 15.46 -18.30
C ALA A 710 -11.75 14.38 -17.29
N ASP A 711 -11.45 13.12 -17.56
CA ASP A 711 -11.68 11.94 -16.72
C ASP A 711 -10.40 11.44 -16.04
N THR A 712 -9.27 12.13 -16.17
CA THR A 712 -8.01 11.79 -15.48
C THR A 712 -8.08 12.16 -14.00
N ASN A 713 -7.56 11.30 -13.12
CA ASN A 713 -7.35 11.61 -11.70
C ASN A 713 -5.97 11.19 -11.16
N ALA A 714 -5.12 10.63 -12.02
CA ALA A 714 -3.70 10.44 -11.77
C ALA A 714 -2.90 10.43 -13.09
N VAL A 715 -1.61 10.75 -12.99
CA VAL A 715 -0.61 10.48 -14.04
C VAL A 715 0.38 9.47 -13.49
N MET A 716 0.63 8.41 -14.25
CA MET A 716 1.59 7.35 -13.93
C MET A 716 2.77 7.40 -14.90
N VAL A 717 3.98 7.34 -14.38
CA VAL A 717 5.22 7.21 -15.15
C VAL A 717 5.72 5.77 -15.01
N VAL A 718 5.97 5.13 -16.14
CA VAL A 718 6.51 3.77 -16.22
C VAL A 718 7.71 3.80 -17.16
N SER A 719 8.88 3.50 -16.63
CA SER A 719 10.16 3.60 -17.36
C SER A 719 10.94 2.31 -17.26
N GLY A 720 11.77 2.00 -18.26
CA GLY A 720 12.40 0.70 -18.39
C GLY A 720 13.12 0.52 -19.72
N VAL A 721 13.28 -0.74 -20.12
CA VAL A 721 13.92 -1.11 -21.40
C VAL A 721 13.05 -2.06 -22.22
N LEU A 722 13.00 -1.84 -23.53
CA LEU A 722 12.33 -2.69 -24.50
C LEU A 722 13.35 -3.66 -25.13
N LEU A 723 13.16 -4.96 -24.89
CA LEU A 723 13.97 -6.03 -25.43
C LEU A 723 13.22 -6.80 -26.53
N PRO A 724 13.79 -7.03 -27.72
CA PRO A 724 13.15 -7.83 -28.77
C PRO A 724 12.80 -9.25 -28.29
N GLN A 725 11.65 -9.78 -28.75
CA GLN A 725 10.94 -10.99 -28.25
C GLN A 725 10.51 -10.94 -26.77
N ILE A 726 11.38 -10.52 -25.86
CA ILE A 726 11.21 -10.52 -24.40
C ILE A 726 10.14 -9.51 -23.95
N GLY A 727 10.08 -8.34 -24.59
CA GLY A 727 9.16 -7.26 -24.27
C GLY A 727 9.79 -6.17 -23.39
N PHE A 728 8.94 -5.28 -22.87
CA PHE A 728 9.32 -4.18 -21.98
C PHE A 728 9.50 -4.67 -20.54
N VAL A 729 10.65 -4.38 -19.94
CA VAL A 729 10.93 -4.63 -18.53
C VAL A 729 10.90 -3.28 -17.81
N PRO A 730 9.96 -3.03 -16.88
CA PRO A 730 9.93 -1.81 -16.10
C PRO A 730 11.10 -1.81 -15.11
N LEU A 731 11.70 -0.64 -14.92
CA LEU A 731 12.80 -0.35 -14.00
C LEU A 731 12.53 0.89 -13.14
N GLY A 732 11.57 1.75 -13.52
CA GLY A 732 11.08 2.85 -12.69
C GLY A 732 9.56 3.00 -12.73
N LEU A 733 8.98 3.34 -11.58
CA LEU A 733 7.56 3.59 -11.36
C LEU A 733 7.41 4.84 -10.49
N ASP A 734 6.57 5.79 -10.92
CA ASP A 734 6.28 7.05 -10.20
C ASP A 734 4.88 7.53 -10.60
N GLY A 735 4.32 8.49 -9.86
CA GLY A 735 3.09 9.15 -10.24
C GLY A 735 2.72 10.36 -9.39
N ILE A 736 1.65 11.01 -9.84
CA ILE A 736 0.97 12.13 -9.18
C ILE A 736 -0.55 11.89 -9.23
N GLY A 737 -1.24 12.18 -8.14
CA GLY A 737 -2.71 12.06 -8.02
C GLY A 737 -3.39 13.41 -7.81
N GLU A 738 -4.73 13.40 -7.74
CA GLU A 738 -5.54 14.60 -7.49
C GLU A 738 -5.12 15.39 -6.22
N PRO A 739 -5.26 16.74 -6.21
CA PRO A 739 -5.90 17.56 -7.25
C PRO A 739 -4.96 17.96 -8.42
N LEU A 740 -5.21 17.46 -9.64
CA LEU A 740 -4.37 17.75 -10.81
C LEU A 740 -4.84 19.02 -11.54
N GLY A 741 -4.44 20.18 -11.02
CA GLY A 741 -4.60 21.44 -11.76
C GLY A 741 -3.78 21.51 -13.07
N ALA A 742 -2.63 20.83 -13.10
CA ALA A 742 -1.78 20.55 -14.26
C ALA A 742 -0.78 19.44 -13.90
N VAL A 743 -0.09 18.87 -14.90
CA VAL A 743 1.00 17.88 -14.66
C VAL A 743 2.27 18.55 -14.10
N GLY A 744 2.52 19.81 -14.48
CA GLY A 744 3.73 20.55 -14.07
C GLY A 744 5.02 20.00 -14.70
N ARG A 745 6.17 20.36 -14.13
CA ARG A 745 7.49 19.78 -14.45
C ARG A 745 8.04 19.16 -13.17
N PHE A 746 8.47 17.90 -13.23
CA PHE A 746 8.98 17.19 -12.04
C PHE A 746 10.13 16.24 -12.39
N THR A 747 11.06 16.10 -11.45
CA THR A 747 12.08 15.05 -11.48
C THR A 747 11.46 13.71 -11.11
N THR A 748 11.82 12.67 -11.84
CA THR A 748 11.50 11.27 -11.57
C THR A 748 12.76 10.42 -11.80
N ALA A 749 12.70 9.11 -11.59
CA ALA A 749 13.85 8.23 -11.76
C ALA A 749 13.47 6.80 -12.18
N MET A 750 14.49 6.02 -12.53
CA MET A 750 14.40 4.58 -12.75
C MET A 750 15.63 3.88 -12.18
N ALA A 751 15.55 2.57 -11.93
CA ALA A 751 16.74 1.77 -11.72
C ALA A 751 17.58 1.78 -13.01
N PRO A 752 18.88 2.10 -12.97
CA PRO A 752 19.72 2.02 -14.16
C PRO A 752 19.77 0.56 -14.66
N PRO A 753 19.75 0.30 -15.98
CA PRO A 753 19.72 -1.07 -16.51
C PRO A 753 20.88 -1.94 -16.00
N TYR A 754 20.56 -3.16 -15.60
CA TYR A 754 21.49 -4.12 -15.01
C TYR A 754 21.07 -5.58 -15.31
N ALA A 755 21.97 -6.55 -15.09
CA ALA A 755 21.73 -7.98 -15.31
C ALA A 755 21.28 -8.32 -16.75
N GLY A 756 21.79 -7.57 -17.71
CA GLY A 756 21.54 -7.72 -19.14
C GLY A 756 20.31 -6.99 -19.69
N LEU A 757 19.77 -6.05 -18.92
CA LEU A 757 18.77 -5.09 -19.39
C LEU A 757 19.43 -3.94 -20.19
N GLU A 758 20.73 -3.74 -20.02
CA GLU A 758 21.65 -2.87 -20.77
C GLU A 758 21.56 -3.07 -22.29
N ALA A 759 21.17 -4.27 -22.75
CA ALA A 759 21.02 -4.59 -24.17
C ALA A 759 19.65 -4.19 -24.78
N GLY A 760 18.78 -3.55 -24.00
CA GLY A 760 17.49 -3.04 -24.46
C GLY A 760 17.50 -1.53 -24.72
N THR A 761 16.72 -1.09 -25.70
CA THR A 761 16.48 0.36 -25.93
C THR A 761 15.61 0.89 -24.79
N TYR A 762 15.90 2.06 -24.23
CA TYR A 762 15.05 2.66 -23.18
C TYR A 762 13.65 2.93 -23.72
N ALA A 763 12.64 2.70 -22.88
CA ALA A 763 11.27 3.10 -23.13
C ALA A 763 10.68 3.76 -21.88
N VAL A 764 10.03 4.91 -22.06
CA VAL A 764 9.32 5.65 -21.01
C VAL A 764 7.90 5.92 -21.49
N LEU A 765 6.93 5.52 -20.68
CA LEU A 765 5.52 5.76 -20.86
C LEU A 765 5.05 6.71 -19.77
N VAL A 766 4.40 7.80 -20.14
CA VAL A 766 3.71 8.70 -19.22
C VAL A 766 2.24 8.66 -19.56
N ALA A 767 1.43 8.11 -18.67
CA ALA A 767 0.03 7.78 -18.92
C ALA A 767 -0.90 8.54 -17.99
N ALA A 768 -1.93 9.19 -18.55
CA ALA A 768 -3.09 9.61 -17.80
C ALA A 768 -3.98 8.40 -17.52
N VAL A 769 -4.36 8.26 -16.26
CA VAL A 769 -5.20 7.17 -15.78
C VAL A 769 -6.42 7.71 -15.03
N ASN A 770 -7.50 6.94 -15.13
CA ASN A 770 -8.63 7.02 -14.22
C ASN A 770 -8.56 5.82 -13.26
N ILE A 771 -8.44 6.11 -11.96
CA ILE A 771 -8.42 5.15 -10.87
C ILE A 771 -9.73 5.32 -10.08
N VAL A 772 -10.65 4.38 -10.27
CA VAL A 772 -11.85 4.22 -9.43
C VAL A 772 -11.54 3.16 -8.36
N PRO A 773 -12.03 3.29 -7.12
CA PRO A 773 -11.95 2.22 -6.12
C PRO A 773 -12.40 0.86 -6.67
N ASP A 774 -11.83 -0.20 -6.14
CA ASP A 774 -12.19 -1.61 -6.40
C ASP A 774 -12.13 -2.03 -7.89
N THR A 775 -11.40 -1.28 -8.72
CA THR A 775 -11.20 -1.58 -10.15
C THR A 775 -9.76 -1.34 -10.59
N LEU A 776 -9.33 -2.03 -11.66
CA LEU A 776 -8.02 -1.81 -12.28
C LEU A 776 -8.01 -0.50 -13.08
N PRO A 777 -6.95 0.33 -12.99
CA PRO A 777 -6.90 1.63 -13.67
C PRO A 777 -7.11 1.55 -15.17
N GLN A 778 -7.89 2.48 -15.70
CA GLN A 778 -8.08 2.64 -17.15
C GLN A 778 -7.13 3.74 -17.65
N VAL A 779 -6.41 3.48 -18.74
CA VAL A 779 -5.61 4.50 -19.44
C VAL A 779 -6.48 5.28 -20.40
N SER A 780 -6.42 6.61 -20.33
CA SER A 780 -7.09 7.51 -21.27
C SER A 780 -6.14 7.99 -22.38
N SER A 781 -4.94 8.44 -22.00
CA SER A 781 -3.90 8.93 -22.92
C SER A 781 -2.50 8.53 -22.43
N THR A 782 -1.54 8.37 -23.34
CA THR A 782 -0.17 7.99 -23.04
C THR A 782 0.82 8.59 -24.04
N ARG A 783 1.83 9.28 -23.52
CA ARG A 783 3.05 9.67 -24.26
C ARG A 783 4.08 8.56 -24.15
N MET A 784 4.73 8.20 -25.26
CA MET A 784 5.73 7.12 -25.32
C MET A 784 7.04 7.60 -25.96
N VAL A 785 8.15 7.52 -25.22
CA VAL A 785 9.50 7.83 -25.70
C VAL A 785 10.31 6.54 -25.75
N VAL A 786 10.97 6.30 -26.88
CA VAL A 786 11.90 5.18 -27.08
C VAL A 786 13.24 5.72 -27.60
N ALA A 787 14.35 5.40 -26.93
CA ALA A 787 15.67 5.94 -27.26
C ALA A 787 16.81 5.00 -26.80
N ASP A 788 17.89 4.91 -27.58
CA ASP A 788 19.08 4.11 -27.22
C ASP A 788 19.98 4.80 -26.16
N THR A 789 19.59 5.99 -25.70
CA THR A 789 20.18 6.71 -24.57
C THR A 789 19.07 7.50 -23.88
N LEU A 790 18.89 7.36 -22.57
CA LEU A 790 17.75 7.94 -21.84
C LEU A 790 17.82 9.49 -21.83
N PRO A 791 16.84 10.21 -22.39
CA PRO A 791 16.84 11.68 -22.38
C PRO A 791 16.87 12.26 -20.95
N ALA A 792 17.53 13.40 -20.78
CA ALA A 792 17.54 14.13 -19.51
C ALA A 792 16.16 14.73 -19.17
N GLU A 793 15.36 15.05 -20.19
CA GLU A 793 14.01 15.59 -20.09
C GLU A 793 13.10 14.99 -21.17
N ILE A 794 11.85 14.73 -20.81
CA ILE A 794 10.78 14.24 -21.68
C ILE A 794 9.62 15.24 -21.59
N SER A 795 9.41 16.02 -22.65
CA SER A 795 8.24 16.90 -22.75
C SER A 795 7.02 16.15 -23.28
N LEU A 796 5.89 16.36 -22.61
CA LEU A 796 4.57 15.85 -22.97
C LEU A 796 3.83 16.80 -23.94
N GLY A 797 4.40 17.96 -24.28
CA GLY A 797 3.77 18.96 -25.16
C GLY A 797 3.57 18.52 -26.62
N ALA A 798 4.22 17.44 -27.04
CA ALA A 798 4.00 16.75 -28.31
C ALA A 798 3.76 15.26 -28.05
N GLY A 799 2.91 14.62 -28.83
CA GLY A 799 2.52 13.21 -28.68
C GLY A 799 1.63 12.87 -27.49
N TRP A 800 0.98 13.89 -26.91
CA TRP A 800 -0.11 13.71 -25.95
C TRP A 800 -1.45 13.99 -26.63
N MET A 801 -2.37 13.02 -26.61
CA MET A 801 -3.63 13.08 -27.37
C MET A 801 -4.87 13.14 -26.48
N GLY A 802 -5.97 13.66 -27.05
CA GLY A 802 -7.30 13.49 -26.48
C GLY A 802 -7.87 12.10 -26.79
N LEU A 803 -8.85 11.66 -25.99
CA LEU A 803 -9.57 10.39 -26.20
C LEU A 803 -10.15 10.28 -27.63
N PRO A 804 -10.04 9.12 -28.29
CA PRO A 804 -10.87 8.82 -29.45
C PRO A 804 -12.33 8.59 -29.03
N SER A 805 -13.23 8.57 -30.00
CA SER A 805 -14.62 8.12 -29.83
C SER A 805 -15.12 7.40 -31.09
N GLY A 806 -16.24 6.69 -30.99
CA GLY A 806 -16.78 5.95 -32.12
C GLY A 806 -18.04 5.15 -31.79
N SER A 807 -18.46 4.31 -32.73
CA SER A 807 -19.52 3.32 -32.53
C SER A 807 -19.33 2.15 -33.50
N PHE A 808 -19.89 0.98 -33.14
CA PHE A 808 -19.93 -0.19 -34.02
C PHE A 808 -21.35 -0.73 -34.10
N ASP A 809 -21.84 -0.95 -35.32
CA ASP A 809 -23.11 -1.60 -35.62
C ASP A 809 -22.83 -2.99 -36.21
N ASP A 810 -23.03 -4.03 -35.38
CA ASP A 810 -22.68 -5.42 -35.73
C ASP A 810 -23.54 -5.98 -36.88
N GLY A 811 -24.80 -5.53 -36.97
CA GLY A 811 -25.75 -5.95 -38.02
C GLY A 811 -25.42 -5.41 -39.42
N THR A 812 -24.72 -4.29 -39.50
CA THR A 812 -24.24 -3.68 -40.75
C THR A 812 -22.72 -3.78 -40.93
N GLN A 813 -21.99 -4.29 -39.94
CA GLN A 813 -20.52 -4.29 -39.86
C GLN A 813 -19.91 -2.87 -39.89
N ALA A 814 -20.70 -1.83 -39.61
CA ALA A 814 -20.28 -0.44 -39.75
C ALA A 814 -19.56 0.03 -38.47
N LEU A 815 -18.26 0.28 -38.61
CA LEU A 815 -17.44 0.96 -37.61
C LEU A 815 -17.37 2.46 -37.95
N THR A 816 -17.59 3.32 -36.96
CA THR A 816 -17.29 4.76 -37.05
C THR A 816 -16.26 5.13 -36.00
N VAL A 817 -15.30 5.97 -36.38
CA VAL A 817 -14.19 6.40 -35.52
C VAL A 817 -13.96 7.90 -35.71
N GLN A 818 -13.75 8.61 -34.60
CA GLN A 818 -13.30 9.98 -34.54
C GLN A 818 -12.07 10.02 -33.62
N THR A 819 -10.90 10.36 -34.17
CA THR A 819 -9.68 10.58 -33.40
C THR A 819 -9.58 12.03 -32.94
N SER A 820 -8.76 12.28 -31.92
CA SER A 820 -8.33 13.63 -31.57
C SER A 820 -7.30 14.17 -32.56
N THR A 821 -7.01 15.48 -32.47
CA THR A 821 -5.92 16.10 -33.24
C THR A 821 -4.57 15.57 -32.77
N GLY A 822 -3.73 15.12 -33.70
CA GLY A 822 -2.42 14.52 -33.41
C GLY A 822 -2.33 13.02 -33.68
N ALA A 823 -3.44 12.33 -33.95
CA ALA A 823 -3.38 10.93 -34.40
C ALA A 823 -3.07 10.85 -35.91
N ASP A 824 -2.14 9.98 -36.30
CA ASP A 824 -1.88 9.60 -37.70
C ASP A 824 -2.68 8.37 -38.12
N VAL A 825 -2.87 7.43 -37.20
CA VAL A 825 -3.64 6.20 -37.40
C VAL A 825 -4.58 5.92 -36.23
N TRP A 826 -5.61 5.12 -36.46
CA TRP A 826 -6.37 4.47 -35.40
C TRP A 826 -6.36 2.96 -35.57
N ARG A 827 -6.53 2.27 -34.44
CA ARG A 827 -6.76 0.84 -34.36
C ARG A 827 -8.07 0.57 -33.62
N ALA A 828 -8.93 -0.28 -34.17
CA ALA A 828 -10.01 -0.91 -33.43
C ALA A 828 -9.64 -2.37 -33.13
N ARG A 829 -9.80 -2.79 -31.88
CA ARG A 829 -9.58 -4.16 -31.41
C ARG A 829 -10.90 -4.73 -30.95
N PHE A 830 -11.35 -5.78 -31.64
CA PHE A 830 -12.51 -6.59 -31.30
C PHE A 830 -11.99 -7.83 -30.55
N ALA A 831 -12.52 -8.12 -29.36
CA ALA A 831 -12.11 -9.29 -28.57
C ALA A 831 -13.32 -10.05 -28.04
N GLY A 832 -13.36 -11.36 -28.34
CA GLY A 832 -14.38 -12.30 -27.88
C GLY A 832 -13.80 -13.70 -27.61
N THR A 833 -14.66 -14.65 -27.22
CA THR A 833 -14.25 -15.99 -26.76
C THR A 833 -13.67 -16.89 -27.87
N SER A 834 -13.98 -16.62 -29.14
CA SER A 834 -13.48 -17.35 -30.31
C SER A 834 -12.25 -16.73 -30.97
N GLY A 835 -11.70 -15.66 -30.39
CA GLY A 835 -10.52 -14.93 -30.85
C GLY A 835 -10.75 -13.43 -30.98
N GLY A 836 -9.70 -12.74 -31.43
CA GLY A 836 -9.69 -11.32 -31.72
C GLY A 836 -9.68 -10.97 -33.22
N TRP A 837 -9.92 -9.69 -33.48
CA TRP A 837 -9.79 -9.06 -34.79
C TRP A 837 -9.26 -7.63 -34.59
N GLU A 838 -8.11 -7.29 -35.17
CA GLU A 838 -7.60 -5.92 -35.20
C GLU A 838 -7.88 -5.25 -36.55
N VAL A 839 -8.25 -3.96 -36.53
CA VAL A 839 -8.54 -3.15 -37.71
C VAL A 839 -7.74 -1.85 -37.62
N TYR A 840 -6.89 -1.57 -38.60
CA TYR A 840 -6.07 -0.35 -38.67
C TYR A 840 -6.47 0.54 -39.85
N ALA A 841 -6.50 1.85 -39.67
CA ALA A 841 -6.67 2.84 -40.74
C ALA A 841 -5.95 4.15 -40.42
N ALA A 842 -5.69 4.97 -41.44
CA ALA A 842 -5.22 6.35 -41.25
C ALA A 842 -6.31 7.20 -40.60
N ALA A 843 -5.94 8.13 -39.72
CA ALA A 843 -6.85 8.87 -38.83
C ALA A 843 -7.98 9.62 -39.55
N GLY A 844 -7.75 10.10 -40.78
CA GLY A 844 -8.78 10.70 -41.63
C GLY A 844 -9.89 9.74 -42.10
N THR A 845 -9.78 8.44 -41.84
CA THR A 845 -10.74 7.41 -42.23
C THR A 845 -11.83 7.28 -41.17
N THR A 846 -12.88 8.09 -41.23
CA THR A 846 -13.87 8.21 -40.15
C THR A 846 -14.94 7.11 -40.10
N SER A 847 -15.06 6.29 -41.15
CA SER A 847 -15.99 5.16 -41.17
C SER A 847 -15.51 4.05 -42.10
N VAL A 848 -15.71 2.80 -41.68
CA VAL A 848 -15.33 1.58 -42.38
C VAL A 848 -16.46 0.56 -42.22
N VAL A 849 -16.81 -0.14 -43.30
CA VAL A 849 -17.65 -1.34 -43.22
C VAL A 849 -16.70 -2.54 -43.25
N LEU A 850 -16.71 -3.36 -42.20
CA LEU A 850 -15.87 -4.55 -42.12
C LEU A 850 -16.40 -5.66 -43.05
N PRO A 851 -15.52 -6.42 -43.72
CA PRO A 851 -15.96 -7.52 -44.57
C PRO A 851 -16.46 -8.69 -43.72
N THR A 852 -17.62 -9.25 -44.07
CA THR A 852 -18.10 -10.50 -43.46
C THR A 852 -17.06 -11.61 -43.65
N ALA A 853 -16.74 -12.34 -42.56
CA ALA A 853 -15.80 -13.43 -42.59
C ALA A 853 -16.22 -14.52 -43.62
N PRO A 854 -15.28 -15.12 -44.38
CA PRO A 854 -15.60 -16.23 -45.26
C PRO A 854 -16.18 -17.41 -44.46
N ALA A 855 -17.15 -18.15 -45.00
CA ALA A 855 -17.95 -19.14 -44.27
C ALA A 855 -17.20 -20.35 -43.66
N THR A 856 -15.88 -20.41 -43.79
CA THR A 856 -14.97 -21.34 -43.10
C THR A 856 -14.41 -20.78 -41.78
N PHE A 857 -14.67 -19.51 -41.48
CA PHE A 857 -14.15 -18.75 -40.35
C PHE A 857 -15.30 -18.12 -39.55
N GLU A 858 -15.09 -17.91 -38.26
CA GLU A 858 -16.10 -17.31 -37.37
C GLU A 858 -16.07 -15.78 -37.45
N GLN A 859 -17.24 -15.14 -37.32
CA GLN A 859 -17.41 -13.68 -37.36
C GLN A 859 -17.05 -13.04 -36.00
N ARG A 860 -15.74 -12.84 -35.75
CA ARG A 860 -15.21 -12.37 -34.46
C ARG A 860 -15.58 -10.93 -34.03
N THR A 861 -16.38 -10.20 -34.81
CA THR A 861 -16.98 -8.93 -34.37
C THR A 861 -18.21 -9.15 -33.48
N ALA A 862 -18.92 -10.26 -33.67
CA ALA A 862 -20.26 -10.45 -33.12
C ALA A 862 -20.24 -10.66 -31.61
N GLY A 863 -20.95 -9.78 -30.88
CA GLY A 863 -20.96 -9.77 -29.41
C GLY A 863 -19.60 -9.52 -28.75
N SER A 864 -18.60 -9.05 -29.51
CA SER A 864 -17.25 -8.79 -29.01
C SER A 864 -17.16 -7.47 -28.23
N THR A 865 -16.18 -7.38 -27.33
CA THR A 865 -15.77 -6.10 -26.74
C THR A 865 -14.95 -5.30 -27.76
N VAL A 866 -15.22 -4.00 -27.89
CA VAL A 866 -14.56 -3.13 -28.88
C VAL A 866 -13.79 -2.01 -28.19
N GLN A 867 -12.49 -1.96 -28.43
CA GLN A 867 -11.62 -0.88 -27.99
C GLN A 867 -11.05 -0.13 -29.20
N ILE A 868 -11.15 1.20 -29.18
CA ILE A 868 -10.50 2.09 -30.15
C ILE A 868 -9.25 2.70 -29.50
N ASP A 869 -8.14 2.64 -30.21
CA ASP A 869 -6.90 3.34 -29.88
C ASP A 869 -6.59 4.35 -31.00
N ALA A 870 -6.42 5.62 -30.67
CA ALA A 870 -5.79 6.62 -31.54
C ALA A 870 -4.27 6.58 -31.32
N ILE A 871 -3.47 6.68 -32.37
CA ILE A 871 -2.01 6.53 -32.31
C ILE A 871 -1.33 7.67 -33.11
N ASP A 872 -0.42 8.38 -32.44
CA ASP A 872 0.50 9.38 -32.98
C ASP A 872 1.82 8.68 -33.33
N LEU A 873 2.33 8.88 -34.55
CA LEU A 873 3.50 8.16 -35.04
C LEU A 873 4.76 9.03 -35.03
N THR A 874 5.92 8.38 -35.00
CA THR A 874 7.19 9.11 -35.11
C THR A 874 7.29 9.80 -36.47
N THR A 875 7.73 11.05 -36.47
CA THR A 875 7.60 11.96 -37.62
C THR A 875 8.14 11.38 -38.92
N GLY A 876 7.25 11.20 -39.90
CA GLY A 876 7.57 10.63 -41.22
C GLY A 876 7.21 9.15 -41.39
N VAL A 877 6.63 8.51 -40.37
CA VAL A 877 5.98 7.20 -40.48
C VAL A 877 4.48 7.40 -40.72
N ASP A 878 3.92 6.71 -41.72
CA ASP A 878 2.48 6.67 -42.00
C ASP A 878 1.94 5.23 -41.98
N LEU A 879 0.65 5.04 -42.28
CA LEU A 879 0.02 3.72 -42.33
C LEU A 879 0.71 2.76 -43.30
N ASP A 880 1.15 3.23 -44.47
CA ASP A 880 1.85 2.38 -45.44
C ASP A 880 3.26 2.01 -44.95
N ALA A 881 3.95 2.91 -44.27
CA ALA A 881 5.25 2.63 -43.64
C ALA A 881 5.13 1.59 -42.51
N LEU A 882 4.06 1.64 -41.70
CA LEU A 882 3.79 0.64 -40.66
C LEU A 882 3.58 -0.78 -41.21
N PHE A 883 3.02 -0.91 -42.42
CA PHE A 883 2.72 -2.21 -43.02
C PHE A 883 3.65 -2.58 -44.18
N GLN A 884 4.73 -1.86 -44.44
CA GLN A 884 5.70 -2.22 -45.49
C GLN A 884 6.59 -3.42 -45.10
N PRO A 885 6.91 -4.35 -46.02
CA PRO A 885 7.91 -5.40 -45.77
C PRO A 885 9.30 -4.82 -45.47
N GLY A 886 10.00 -5.41 -44.50
CA GLY A 886 11.30 -4.91 -44.03
C GLY A 886 11.21 -3.73 -43.05
N ALA A 887 10.05 -3.10 -42.87
CA ALA A 887 9.84 -2.17 -41.76
C ALA A 887 9.90 -2.92 -40.41
N ASP A 888 10.25 -2.19 -39.34
CA ASP A 888 10.22 -2.66 -37.94
C ASP A 888 8.77 -2.84 -37.42
N ALA A 889 7.82 -3.19 -38.29
CA ALA A 889 6.38 -3.37 -38.07
C ALA A 889 5.98 -4.35 -36.92
N LEU A 890 6.90 -5.22 -36.50
CA LEU A 890 6.74 -6.10 -35.32
C LEU A 890 6.97 -5.35 -34.00
N PHE A 891 7.38 -4.09 -34.08
CA PHE A 891 7.79 -3.21 -32.99
C PHE A 891 7.21 -1.80 -33.23
N MET A 892 5.88 -1.70 -33.35
CA MET A 892 5.12 -0.43 -33.38
C MET A 892 5.60 0.57 -32.32
N ASP A 893 6.14 0.07 -31.20
CA ASP A 893 6.80 0.79 -30.13
C ASP A 893 7.83 1.83 -30.60
N ARG A 894 8.65 1.51 -31.61
CA ARG A 894 9.65 2.43 -32.17
C ARG A 894 9.08 3.44 -33.16
N SER A 895 7.87 3.19 -33.65
CA SER A 895 7.12 4.10 -34.52
C SER A 895 5.97 4.83 -33.83
N THR A 896 5.73 4.61 -32.53
CA THR A 896 4.65 5.24 -31.76
C THR A 896 5.23 6.34 -30.87
N ALA A 897 4.79 7.58 -31.08
CA ALA A 897 5.11 8.71 -30.20
C ALA A 897 4.09 8.85 -29.05
N GLY A 898 2.84 8.42 -29.26
CA GLY A 898 1.83 8.35 -28.21
C GLY A 898 0.57 7.62 -28.66
N PHE A 899 -0.31 7.29 -27.71
CA PHE A 899 -1.60 6.68 -28.00
C PHE A 899 -2.67 7.12 -26.97
N ALA A 900 -3.94 7.10 -27.36
CA ALA A 900 -5.09 7.35 -26.48
C ALA A 900 -6.16 6.29 -26.71
N GLN A 901 -6.78 5.77 -25.64
CA GLN A 901 -7.63 4.57 -25.69
C GLN A 901 -9.05 4.86 -25.20
N GLN A 902 -10.07 4.32 -25.88
CA GLN A 902 -11.45 4.30 -25.40
C GLN A 902 -12.12 2.97 -25.73
N ARG A 903 -12.71 2.32 -24.72
CA ARG A 903 -13.66 1.21 -24.92
C ARG A 903 -15.03 1.75 -25.28
N LEU A 904 -15.68 1.13 -26.26
CA LEU A 904 -17.08 1.42 -26.58
C LEU A 904 -18.01 0.83 -25.50
N ARG A 905 -19.21 1.39 -25.38
CA ARG A 905 -20.27 0.99 -24.45
C ARG A 905 -21.53 0.60 -25.22
#